data_AF-A0A523ILZ1-F1
#
_entry.id   AF-A0A523ILZ1-F1
#
_cell.length_a   1.000
_cell.length_b   1.000
_cell.length_c   1.000
_cell.angle_alpha   90.00
_cell.angle_beta   90.00
_cell.angle_gamma   90.00
#
_symmetry.space_group_name_H-M   'P 1'
#
loop_
_entity.id
_entity.type
_entity.pdbx_description
1 polymer ?
#
loop_
_entity_poly.entity_id
_entity_poly.type
_entity_poly.pdbx_seq_one_letter_code
_entity_poly.pdbx_strand_id
1 'polypeptide(L)'
;MRDLRASARLAAAGLLLALILPLASFAQDTDGDGVSDFGDNCTFAPNPTQLDSGGVATTEPDGIGDACQCGHVTGIAAVLIDDVAVLTRALTGLGPGLDPGTDALCNVTGPALLLDLNGNGLPDDCNENDLVAIRRSLAGLDMGIEPEVCVAAIANRAPLLADNSYLWVGNTTLMIANPVVGLLSNDFDPDGDPLEVTDFDATTALGGSVDVFSDGSFNYFPPAGVGGATDSFGYTVFDGTITATASVMIGLISRVWYVSADPQNPPQDGTLAAPFSTLAAAQTASSVGDGIFVYHGEYPENITLKDNQLLIGEGSGLVIMPAAAPVVIIPPGVPPVIYNPVGAAVTLSRNNAVRGAEIGSSTLPTQTGIVGDNVGNLRLSSLTISASGGIALDLASPVVESASVTISLDAVDSANSSSQGIRLESLGGTFEIGGGTITGSADEGILVLTSELELKFDSISVLDSGGEGIQLSEVGGLVDPKTTTLTGVTIQNSGSLTPAAALSITTAFPSVAILALNVSGSTFAGTPSLNTTTDGIHIDLEAGAVFSATFTNNSFNQLTSNGIDLIASGATVNSFNTAGTNTFTSITNDAIAVRSVNFSQITFDLTGNQLDGSPNSLGDGIDLSCTTFGSLVGHVRGNLIDNIGNGADDDGVSVKAMGPATVSIQDNDISNVRGDGIDVTSSNAANVQVSILDNSITNVNLAGFDIGIKTELLTSDSTICANIDSNGLTGSGTVLGVFNGGGGTFQVEQRDTLSARNSGVIVIVTGTVDDVFPGRCGTP
;
A
#
# COMPACT_ATOMS: atom_id res chain seq x y z
N MET A 1 -63.98 -50.50 21.08
CA MET A 1 -65.02 -51.43 20.59
C MET A 1 -66.35 -50.70 20.61
N ARG A 2 -66.92 -50.47 19.41
CA ARG A 2 -68.35 -50.25 19.06
C ARG A 2 -69.05 -49.01 19.65
N ASP A 3 -69.28 -47.98 18.82
CA ASP A 3 -70.48 -47.73 17.98
C ASP A 3 -71.62 -47.08 18.82
N LEU A 4 -71.91 -45.79 18.65
CA LEU A 4 -72.71 -45.10 17.59
C LEU A 4 -74.22 -44.99 17.91
N ARG A 5 -74.69 -43.72 17.86
CA ARG A 5 -76.08 -43.23 17.62
C ARG A 5 -77.06 -43.30 18.81
N ALA A 6 -78.07 -42.45 18.94
CA ALA A 6 -78.44 -41.10 18.48
C ALA A 6 -79.82 -40.82 19.12
N SER A 7 -80.12 -39.54 19.35
CA SER A 7 -81.46 -38.93 19.38
C SER A 7 -82.37 -39.04 20.62
N ALA A 8 -82.37 -37.92 21.36
CA ALA A 8 -83.53 -37.08 21.71
C ALA A 8 -84.70 -37.68 22.53
N ARG A 9 -84.94 -37.09 23.72
CA ARG A 9 -86.13 -36.26 23.97
C ARG A 9 -86.04 -35.45 25.28
N LEU A 10 -86.70 -34.31 25.20
CA LEU A 10 -86.64 -33.09 26.00
C LEU A 10 -87.46 -33.17 27.29
N ALA A 11 -86.97 -32.44 28.31
CA ALA A 11 -87.67 -31.72 29.38
C ALA A 11 -88.49 -32.48 30.44
N ALA A 12 -88.07 -32.35 31.70
CA ALA A 12 -88.70 -31.48 32.71
C ALA A 12 -88.04 -31.77 34.07
N ALA A 13 -87.21 -30.86 34.58
CA ALA A 13 -87.58 -29.87 35.60
C ALA A 13 -87.24 -30.33 37.02
N GLY A 14 -86.40 -29.55 37.70
CA GLY A 14 -86.46 -29.43 39.16
C GLY A 14 -85.17 -29.71 39.93
N LEU A 15 -84.37 -28.66 40.06
CA LEU A 15 -83.78 -28.21 41.34
C LEU A 15 -82.59 -29.01 41.92
N LEU A 16 -81.38 -28.42 41.90
CA LEU A 16 -80.83 -27.66 43.04
C LEU A 16 -79.32 -27.42 42.88
N LEU A 17 -78.96 -26.14 42.70
CA LEU A 17 -77.78 -25.41 43.19
C LEU A 17 -76.34 -25.94 42.93
N ALA A 18 -75.56 -25.03 42.30
CA ALA A 18 -74.09 -24.89 42.29
C ALA A 18 -73.27 -25.61 41.18
N LEU A 19 -73.15 -24.97 40.01
CA LEU A 19 -71.92 -24.92 39.20
C LEU A 19 -72.04 -23.92 38.03
N ILE A 20 -70.90 -23.31 37.64
CA ILE A 20 -70.59 -22.63 36.36
C ILE A 20 -70.82 -21.10 36.33
N LEU A 21 -69.70 -20.36 36.37
CA LEU A 21 -69.54 -18.99 35.85
C LEU A 21 -70.15 -18.92 34.43
N PRO A 22 -70.91 -17.86 34.09
CA PRO A 22 -71.56 -17.79 32.80
C PRO A 22 -70.49 -17.71 31.70
N LEU A 23 -70.67 -18.52 30.66
CA LEU A 23 -70.18 -18.20 29.32
C LEU A 23 -70.78 -16.85 28.93
N ALA A 24 -70.08 -15.76 29.25
CA ALA A 24 -70.19 -14.55 28.46
C ALA A 24 -69.18 -14.74 27.33
N SER A 25 -69.67 -15.02 26.12
CA SER A 25 -68.94 -14.53 24.96
C SER A 25 -68.85 -13.02 25.18
N PHE A 26 -67.67 -12.51 25.50
CA PHE A 26 -67.39 -11.12 25.17
C PHE A 26 -67.55 -11.09 23.66
N ALA A 27 -68.69 -10.54 23.22
CA ALA A 27 -68.88 -10.27 21.82
C ALA A 27 -67.76 -9.29 21.47
N GLN A 28 -66.94 -9.68 20.50
CA GLN A 28 -65.84 -8.87 20.03
C GLN A 28 -66.41 -7.49 19.63
N ASP A 29 -65.72 -6.44 20.04
CA ASP A 29 -66.04 -5.02 19.80
C ASP A 29 -64.70 -4.45 19.32
N THR A 30 -64.55 -4.42 18.00
CA THR A 30 -63.26 -4.25 17.33
C THR A 30 -62.81 -2.80 17.31
N ASP A 31 -63.73 -1.84 17.29
CA ASP A 31 -63.44 -0.41 17.30
C ASP A 31 -63.52 0.24 18.70
N GLY A 32 -64.03 -0.49 19.71
CA GLY A 32 -64.04 -0.09 21.11
C GLY A 32 -65.09 0.95 21.45
N ASP A 33 -66.10 1.10 20.61
CA ASP A 33 -67.14 2.12 20.75
C ASP A 33 -68.25 1.73 21.75
N GLY A 34 -68.23 0.48 22.22
CA GLY A 34 -69.19 -0.11 23.15
C GLY A 34 -70.27 -0.97 22.49
N VAL A 35 -70.21 -1.20 21.17
CA VAL A 35 -71.08 -2.05 20.37
C VAL A 35 -70.29 -3.24 19.85
N SER A 36 -70.86 -4.44 19.96
CA SER A 36 -70.17 -5.64 19.47
C SER A 36 -70.24 -5.74 17.95
N ASP A 37 -69.19 -6.25 17.31
CA ASP A 37 -69.05 -6.49 15.87
C ASP A 37 -70.29 -7.09 15.19
N PHE A 38 -71.00 -7.99 15.88
CA PHE A 38 -72.19 -8.65 15.31
C PHE A 38 -73.37 -7.68 15.07
N GLY A 39 -73.42 -6.58 15.80
CA GLY A 39 -74.45 -5.55 15.70
C GLY A 39 -73.89 -4.17 15.36
N ASP A 40 -72.62 -4.12 14.96
CA ASP A 40 -71.90 -2.90 14.66
C ASP A 40 -71.94 -2.61 13.16
N ASN A 41 -72.60 -1.51 12.77
CA ASN A 41 -72.70 -1.06 11.38
C ASN A 41 -71.44 -0.31 10.90
N CYS A 42 -70.49 -0.05 11.79
CA CYS A 42 -69.13 0.37 11.46
C CYS A 42 -68.12 -0.40 12.30
N THR A 43 -68.03 -1.72 12.07
CA THR A 43 -67.18 -2.68 12.82
C THR A 43 -65.74 -2.23 13.11
N PHE A 44 -65.20 -1.26 12.37
CA PHE A 44 -63.82 -0.79 12.47
C PHE A 44 -63.70 0.74 12.68
N ALA A 45 -64.81 1.47 12.83
CA ALA A 45 -64.81 2.93 12.97
C ALA A 45 -65.76 3.38 14.09
N PRO A 46 -65.22 3.91 15.21
CA PRO A 46 -65.99 4.17 16.42
C PRO A 46 -67.23 5.02 16.17
N ASN A 47 -68.40 4.41 16.33
CA ASN A 47 -69.66 5.11 16.17
C ASN A 47 -70.69 4.66 17.22
N PRO A 48 -70.51 5.01 18.52
CA PRO A 48 -71.31 4.44 19.62
C PRO A 48 -72.84 4.60 19.48
N THR A 49 -73.27 5.53 18.64
CA THR A 49 -74.67 5.79 18.32
C THR A 49 -75.27 4.85 17.27
N GLN A 50 -74.42 4.11 16.55
CA GLN A 50 -74.74 3.20 15.45
C GLN A 50 -75.62 3.89 14.40
N LEU A 51 -75.33 5.18 14.17
CA LEU A 51 -76.13 6.00 13.29
C LEU A 51 -75.85 5.57 11.85
N ASP A 52 -76.91 5.13 11.20
CA ASP A 52 -76.98 4.79 9.80
C ASP A 52 -78.24 5.50 9.31
N SER A 53 -78.05 6.67 8.71
CA SER A 53 -79.15 7.53 8.26
C SER A 53 -79.40 7.44 6.76
N GLY A 54 -78.71 6.54 6.05
CA GLY A 54 -78.79 6.47 4.60
C GLY A 54 -77.92 5.38 3.99
N GLY A 55 -77.68 5.52 2.70
CA GLY A 55 -76.89 4.55 1.94
C GLY A 55 -76.57 5.10 0.57
N VAL A 56 -76.16 4.23 -0.34
CA VAL A 56 -75.83 4.68 -1.70
C VAL A 56 -77.08 5.04 -2.49
N ALA A 57 -77.16 6.30 -2.94
CA ALA A 57 -78.29 6.88 -3.68
C ALA A 57 -79.63 6.80 -2.94
N THR A 58 -79.60 6.65 -1.62
CA THR A 58 -80.78 6.49 -0.77
C THR A 58 -80.56 7.15 0.59
N THR A 59 -81.64 7.64 1.19
CA THR A 59 -81.65 8.07 2.60
C THR A 59 -82.22 6.99 3.51
N GLU A 60 -82.36 5.77 2.98
CA GLU A 60 -82.76 4.60 3.76
C GLU A 60 -81.49 3.88 4.22
N PRO A 61 -81.40 3.49 5.51
CA PRO A 61 -80.26 2.77 6.07
C PRO A 61 -79.93 1.48 5.31
N ASP A 62 -78.66 1.25 4.96
CA ASP A 62 -78.22 0.07 4.22
C ASP A 62 -77.40 -0.93 5.06
N GLY A 63 -77.20 -0.63 6.34
CA GLY A 63 -76.46 -1.45 7.29
C GLY A 63 -74.98 -1.06 7.42
N ILE A 64 -74.53 -0.03 6.69
CA ILE A 64 -73.22 0.60 6.85
C ILE A 64 -73.45 1.97 7.51
N GLY A 65 -72.80 2.22 8.64
CA GLY A 65 -73.01 3.45 9.42
C GLY A 65 -72.45 4.70 8.74
N ASP A 66 -72.99 5.86 9.11
CA ASP A 66 -72.61 7.17 8.58
C ASP A 66 -71.10 7.48 8.77
N ALA A 67 -70.49 6.88 9.79
CA ALA A 67 -69.08 7.05 10.14
C ALA A 67 -68.12 6.31 9.20
N CYS A 68 -68.59 5.28 8.50
CA CYS A 68 -67.77 4.41 7.64
C CYS A 68 -68.35 4.25 6.22
N GLN A 69 -69.49 4.88 5.91
CA GLN A 69 -70.08 4.87 4.58
C GLN A 69 -69.25 5.70 3.60
N CYS A 70 -68.57 5.00 2.70
CA CYS A 70 -67.64 5.58 1.75
C CYS A 70 -68.37 6.28 0.60
N GLY A 71 -67.74 7.30 0.03
CA GLY A 71 -68.27 8.17 -1.02
C GLY A 71 -69.14 9.31 -0.50
N HIS A 72 -69.41 9.37 0.81
CA HIS A 72 -70.21 10.41 1.43
C HIS A 72 -69.29 11.46 2.09
N VAL A 73 -68.96 12.51 1.34
CA VAL A 73 -67.94 13.52 1.64
C VAL A 73 -68.53 14.90 1.98
N THR A 74 -69.85 14.97 2.12
CA THR A 74 -70.62 16.22 2.32
C THR A 74 -71.30 16.31 3.69
N GLY A 75 -71.00 15.39 4.61
CA GLY A 75 -71.50 15.40 5.98
C GLY A 75 -73.02 15.17 6.14
N ILE A 76 -73.75 14.94 5.05
CA ILE A 76 -75.19 14.62 4.97
C ILE A 76 -75.49 13.11 4.83
N ALA A 77 -75.00 12.28 5.75
CA ALA A 77 -75.37 10.87 6.01
C ALA A 77 -75.87 9.94 4.85
N ALA A 78 -75.49 10.16 3.59
CA ALA A 78 -75.89 9.35 2.43
C ALA A 78 -75.05 9.72 1.20
N VAL A 79 -74.65 8.74 0.39
CA VAL A 79 -73.92 9.02 -0.87
C VAL A 79 -74.91 9.52 -1.91
N LEU A 80 -74.82 10.79 -2.27
CA LEU A 80 -75.71 11.51 -3.18
C LEU A 80 -74.94 12.25 -4.27
N ILE A 81 -75.69 12.86 -5.19
CA ILE A 81 -75.10 13.66 -6.28
C ILE A 81 -74.33 14.89 -5.77
N ASP A 82 -74.62 15.34 -4.55
CA ASP A 82 -73.94 16.46 -3.92
C ASP A 82 -72.49 16.08 -3.54
N ASP A 83 -72.22 14.82 -3.17
CA ASP A 83 -70.87 14.29 -2.95
C ASP A 83 -70.02 14.32 -4.21
N VAL A 84 -70.62 13.95 -5.34
CA VAL A 84 -69.97 14.08 -6.65
C VAL A 84 -69.63 15.54 -6.94
N ALA A 85 -70.54 16.47 -6.62
CA ALA A 85 -70.30 17.88 -6.87
C ALA A 85 -69.17 18.43 -5.99
N VAL A 86 -69.14 18.07 -4.71
CA VAL A 86 -68.11 18.52 -3.76
C VAL A 86 -66.76 17.89 -4.08
N LEU A 87 -66.70 16.57 -4.34
CA LEU A 87 -65.46 15.91 -4.75
C LEU A 87 -64.94 16.44 -6.10
N THR A 88 -65.80 16.67 -7.10
CA THR A 88 -65.38 17.27 -8.39
C THR A 88 -64.76 18.66 -8.17
N ARG A 89 -65.35 19.46 -7.28
CA ARG A 89 -64.86 20.80 -6.95
C ARG A 89 -63.53 20.75 -6.21
N ALA A 90 -63.41 19.82 -5.26
CA ALA A 90 -62.21 19.58 -4.49
C ALA A 90 -61.05 19.16 -5.43
N LEU A 91 -61.26 18.16 -6.29
CA LEU A 91 -60.27 17.67 -7.27
C LEU A 91 -59.83 18.73 -8.28
N THR A 92 -60.65 19.75 -8.52
CA THR A 92 -60.34 20.87 -9.42
C THR A 92 -59.78 22.09 -8.70
N GLY A 93 -59.51 21.99 -7.39
CA GLY A 93 -58.96 23.07 -6.56
C GLY A 93 -59.94 24.24 -6.32
N LEU A 94 -61.24 24.03 -6.54
CA LEU A 94 -62.27 25.06 -6.42
C LEU A 94 -63.02 24.94 -5.08
N GLY A 95 -62.57 25.67 -4.06
CA GLY A 95 -63.21 25.67 -2.73
C GLY A 95 -64.71 26.07 -2.72
N PRO A 96 -65.50 25.67 -1.71
CA PRO A 96 -65.08 24.90 -0.53
C PRO A 96 -64.68 23.45 -0.89
N GLY A 97 -63.66 22.93 -0.21
CA GLY A 97 -63.16 21.55 -0.36
C GLY A 97 -64.08 20.52 0.30
N LEU A 98 -63.56 19.32 0.58
CA LEU A 98 -64.30 18.30 1.33
C LEU A 98 -64.60 18.78 2.76
N ASP A 99 -65.68 18.27 3.35
CA ASP A 99 -66.03 18.63 4.72
C ASP A 99 -65.00 18.05 5.72
N PRO A 100 -64.49 18.84 6.67
CA PRO A 100 -63.49 18.37 7.63
C PRO A 100 -63.96 17.15 8.42
N GLY A 101 -63.19 16.06 8.37
CA GLY A 101 -63.51 14.79 9.04
C GLY A 101 -64.31 13.79 8.19
N THR A 102 -64.62 14.12 6.94
CA THR A 102 -65.19 13.18 5.94
C THR A 102 -64.30 13.02 4.72
N ASP A 103 -63.10 13.60 4.76
CA ASP A 103 -62.08 13.53 3.72
C ASP A 103 -61.62 12.09 3.49
N ALA A 104 -61.37 11.32 4.54
CA ALA A 104 -61.01 9.89 4.42
C ALA A 104 -62.11 8.99 3.83
N LEU A 105 -63.36 9.48 3.72
CA LEU A 105 -64.48 8.76 3.11
C LEU A 105 -64.51 8.90 1.59
N CYS A 106 -63.70 9.79 0.99
CA CYS A 106 -63.70 10.01 -0.46
C CYS A 106 -63.16 8.82 -1.26
N ASN A 107 -62.22 8.06 -0.69
CA ASN A 107 -61.54 6.96 -1.35
C ASN A 107 -62.49 5.77 -1.41
N VAL A 108 -62.99 5.52 -2.61
CA VAL A 108 -63.81 4.33 -2.89
C VAL A 108 -63.08 3.38 -3.83
N THR A 109 -61.92 3.80 -4.37
CA THR A 109 -61.11 3.09 -5.35
C THR A 109 -59.60 3.41 -5.22
N GLY A 110 -58.90 2.73 -4.31
CA GLY A 110 -57.44 2.77 -4.26
C GLY A 110 -56.86 2.42 -2.88
N PRO A 111 -55.55 2.16 -2.77
CA PRO A 111 -54.91 2.02 -1.46
C PRO A 111 -55.10 3.29 -0.62
N ALA A 112 -55.27 3.13 0.69
CA ALA A 112 -55.29 4.23 1.65
C ALA A 112 -53.99 5.05 1.51
N LEU A 113 -54.11 6.34 1.22
CA LEU A 113 -52.98 7.26 1.11
C LEU A 113 -53.39 8.62 1.70
N LEU A 114 -53.04 8.85 2.96
CA LEU A 114 -53.38 10.08 3.69
C LEU A 114 -52.51 11.30 3.32
N LEU A 115 -51.58 11.15 2.36
CA LEU A 115 -50.64 12.19 1.94
C LEU A 115 -51.16 12.92 0.70
N ASP A 116 -51.06 14.25 0.69
CA ASP A 116 -51.27 15.10 -0.49
C ASP A 116 -49.93 15.26 -1.25
N LEU A 117 -49.50 14.26 -2.02
CA LEU A 117 -48.20 14.33 -2.73
C LEU A 117 -48.28 15.28 -3.93
N ASN A 118 -49.49 15.57 -4.44
CA ASN A 118 -49.67 16.43 -5.60
C ASN A 118 -49.92 17.92 -5.23
N GLY A 119 -50.11 18.23 -3.94
CA GLY A 119 -50.23 19.58 -3.38
C GLY A 119 -51.56 20.28 -3.68
N ASN A 120 -52.64 19.53 -3.93
CA ASN A 120 -53.95 20.07 -4.28
C ASN A 120 -54.83 20.41 -3.05
N GLY A 121 -54.35 20.14 -1.84
CA GLY A 121 -55.06 20.34 -0.59
C GLY A 121 -56.01 19.20 -0.22
N LEU A 122 -55.85 18.02 -0.85
CA LEU A 122 -56.57 16.78 -0.56
C LEU A 122 -55.58 15.62 -0.43
N PRO A 123 -55.85 14.60 0.40
CA PRO A 123 -55.09 13.37 0.33
C PRO A 123 -55.23 12.73 -1.07
N ASP A 124 -54.16 12.11 -1.57
CA ASP A 124 -54.08 11.52 -2.93
C ASP A 124 -55.02 10.33 -3.13
N ASP A 125 -55.57 9.81 -2.03
CA ASP A 125 -56.64 8.84 -2.01
C ASP A 125 -57.99 9.39 -2.52
N CYS A 126 -58.18 10.72 -2.55
CA CYS A 126 -59.26 11.39 -3.26
C CYS A 126 -58.82 11.71 -4.70
N ASN A 127 -59.17 10.88 -5.68
CA ASN A 127 -58.79 11.12 -7.08
C ASN A 127 -59.95 10.97 -8.09
N GLU A 128 -59.63 11.14 -9.38
CA GLU A 128 -60.63 11.08 -10.45
C GLU A 128 -61.29 9.69 -10.58
N ASN A 129 -60.62 8.60 -10.17
CA ASN A 129 -61.20 7.26 -10.19
C ASN A 129 -62.32 7.13 -9.16
N ASP A 130 -62.13 7.71 -7.97
CA ASP A 130 -63.14 7.72 -6.90
C ASP A 130 -64.37 8.51 -7.35
N LEU A 131 -64.14 9.67 -7.97
CA LEU A 131 -65.20 10.46 -8.57
C LEU A 131 -65.99 9.66 -9.61
N VAL A 132 -65.31 8.89 -10.45
CA VAL A 132 -65.95 8.03 -11.45
C VAL A 132 -66.72 6.89 -10.79
N ALA A 133 -66.16 6.27 -9.76
CA ALA A 133 -66.79 5.16 -9.03
C ALA A 133 -68.05 5.61 -8.29
N ILE A 134 -68.02 6.74 -7.57
CA ILE A 134 -69.20 7.32 -6.92
C ILE A 134 -70.28 7.63 -7.97
N ARG A 135 -69.91 8.24 -9.10
CA ARG A 135 -70.85 8.53 -10.20
C ARG A 135 -71.49 7.27 -10.79
N ARG A 136 -70.73 6.19 -10.91
CA ARG A 136 -71.23 4.89 -11.38
C ARG A 136 -72.19 4.28 -10.36
N SER A 137 -71.81 4.32 -9.09
CA SER A 137 -72.62 3.81 -7.97
C SER A 137 -73.99 4.49 -7.90
N LEU A 138 -74.00 5.83 -7.97
CA LEU A 138 -75.22 6.64 -8.01
C LEU A 138 -76.09 6.36 -9.26
N ALA A 139 -75.51 5.86 -10.33
CA ALA A 139 -76.23 5.42 -11.53
C ALA A 139 -76.79 3.99 -11.40
N GLY A 140 -76.68 3.36 -10.23
CA GLY A 140 -77.07 1.96 -9.99
C GLY A 140 -76.18 0.95 -10.71
N LEU A 141 -74.99 1.37 -11.13
CA LEU A 141 -73.98 0.50 -11.71
C LEU A 141 -73.04 0.04 -10.61
N ASP A 142 -72.61 -1.22 -10.70
CA ASP A 142 -71.58 -1.76 -9.82
C ASP A 142 -70.35 -0.82 -9.83
N MET A 143 -69.87 -0.49 -8.62
CA MET A 143 -68.67 0.32 -8.39
C MET A 143 -67.46 -0.34 -9.05
N GLY A 144 -67.53 -1.65 -9.29
CA GLY A 144 -66.57 -2.42 -10.08
C GLY A 144 -65.33 -2.85 -9.29
N ILE A 145 -65.32 -2.61 -7.97
CA ILE A 145 -64.32 -3.06 -7.01
C ILE A 145 -65.03 -3.27 -5.66
N GLU A 146 -64.72 -4.37 -4.96
CA GLU A 146 -65.33 -4.78 -3.68
C GLU A 146 -65.11 -3.72 -2.57
N PRO A 147 -65.96 -3.64 -1.52
CA PRO A 147 -65.92 -2.62 -0.45
C PRO A 147 -64.67 -2.65 0.47
N GLU A 148 -63.64 -3.41 0.12
CA GLU A 148 -62.40 -3.63 0.88
C GLU A 148 -61.41 -2.44 0.81
N VAL A 149 -61.85 -1.24 0.42
CA VAL A 149 -60.95 -0.18 -0.08
C VAL A 149 -61.10 1.15 0.68
N CYS A 150 -62.03 1.20 1.62
CA CYS A 150 -62.30 2.40 2.40
C CYS A 150 -61.52 2.37 3.71
N VAL A 151 -60.68 3.37 3.93
CA VAL A 151 -59.81 3.46 5.13
C VAL A 151 -60.64 3.42 6.41
N ALA A 152 -61.84 4.01 6.39
CA ALA A 152 -62.78 4.01 7.51
C ALA A 152 -63.49 2.66 7.76
N ALA A 153 -63.33 1.66 6.89
CA ALA A 153 -64.07 0.39 6.96
C ALA A 153 -63.16 -0.86 7.03
N ILE A 154 -61.84 -0.69 7.19
CA ILE A 154 -60.88 -1.80 7.29
C ILE A 154 -60.22 -1.73 8.68
N ALA A 155 -60.06 -2.87 9.34
CA ALA A 155 -59.23 -2.94 10.55
C ALA A 155 -57.78 -2.56 10.21
N ASN A 156 -57.22 -1.59 10.93
CA ASN A 156 -55.78 -1.30 10.90
C ASN A 156 -54.98 -2.60 11.01
N ARG A 157 -54.09 -2.88 10.08
CA ARG A 157 -53.20 -4.05 10.11
C ARG A 157 -51.90 -3.66 10.78
N ALA A 158 -51.27 -4.62 11.45
CA ALA A 158 -49.98 -4.37 12.08
C ALA A 158 -48.89 -4.14 11.00
N PRO A 159 -47.84 -3.37 11.32
CA PRO A 159 -46.69 -3.20 10.43
C PRO A 159 -46.03 -4.52 10.09
N LEU A 160 -45.55 -4.65 8.85
CA LEU A 160 -44.72 -5.76 8.42
C LEU A 160 -43.25 -5.36 8.53
N LEU A 161 -42.63 -5.82 9.60
CA LEU A 161 -41.22 -5.54 9.88
C LEU A 161 -40.32 -6.66 9.38
N ALA A 162 -39.14 -6.29 8.88
CA ALA A 162 -38.11 -7.21 8.45
C ALA A 162 -36.83 -7.03 9.28
N ASP A 163 -36.26 -8.16 9.72
CA ASP A 163 -35.02 -8.14 10.50
C ASP A 163 -33.90 -7.41 9.76
N ASN A 164 -33.11 -6.66 10.52
CA ASN A 164 -32.02 -5.85 10.02
C ASN A 164 -30.67 -6.55 10.27
N SER A 165 -29.73 -6.43 9.33
CA SER A 165 -28.39 -7.03 9.48
C SER A 165 -27.28 -6.06 9.10
N TYR A 166 -26.31 -5.88 10.00
CA TYR A 166 -25.14 -5.04 9.80
C TYR A 166 -23.85 -5.84 10.01
N LEU A 167 -22.80 -5.51 9.28
CA LEU A 167 -21.43 -5.94 9.59
C LEU A 167 -20.66 -4.74 10.11
N TRP A 168 -19.90 -4.92 11.19
CA TRP A 168 -19.16 -3.83 11.81
C TRP A 168 -17.91 -4.32 12.55
N VAL A 169 -17.21 -3.41 13.20
CA VAL A 169 -15.98 -3.67 13.95
C VAL A 169 -16.24 -3.46 15.44
N GLY A 170 -15.83 -4.42 16.26
CA GLY A 170 -15.90 -4.35 17.72
C GLY A 170 -15.15 -3.13 18.27
N ASN A 171 -15.54 -2.69 19.47
CA ASN A 171 -15.02 -1.50 20.15
C ASN A 171 -15.23 -0.16 19.39
N THR A 172 -15.83 -0.17 18.21
CA THR A 172 -16.02 1.00 17.35
C THR A 172 -17.50 1.34 17.27
N THR A 173 -17.89 2.56 17.61
CA THR A 173 -19.30 2.99 17.53
C THR A 173 -19.81 2.89 16.09
N LEU A 174 -20.99 2.29 15.91
CA LEU A 174 -21.74 2.32 14.65
C LEU A 174 -22.80 3.43 14.75
N MET A 175 -22.75 4.40 13.85
CA MET A 175 -23.72 5.48 13.76
C MET A 175 -24.46 5.42 12.44
N ILE A 176 -25.76 5.12 12.48
CA ILE A 176 -26.66 5.19 11.33
C ILE A 176 -27.49 6.46 11.48
N ALA A 177 -26.97 7.57 10.96
CA ALA A 177 -27.59 8.89 11.08
C ALA A 177 -28.66 9.18 10.01
N ASN A 178 -28.64 8.46 8.89
CA ASN A 178 -29.62 8.63 7.83
C ASN A 178 -30.71 7.55 7.97
N PRO A 179 -31.96 7.90 8.31
CA PRO A 179 -33.03 6.93 8.54
C PRO A 179 -33.38 6.11 7.28
N VAL A 180 -33.04 6.60 6.08
CA VAL A 180 -33.22 5.87 4.81
C VAL A 180 -32.46 4.54 4.75
N VAL A 181 -31.40 4.40 5.55
CA VAL A 181 -30.64 3.15 5.71
C VAL A 181 -30.71 2.64 7.16
N GLY A 182 -31.65 3.16 7.95
CA GLY A 182 -31.91 2.80 9.33
C GLY A 182 -32.86 1.61 9.45
N LEU A 183 -33.38 1.41 10.66
CA LEU A 183 -34.17 0.24 11.02
C LEU A 183 -35.45 0.08 10.18
N LEU A 184 -36.10 1.20 9.85
CA LEU A 184 -37.36 1.21 9.10
C LEU A 184 -37.19 1.11 7.58
N SER A 185 -35.95 1.02 7.07
CA SER A 185 -35.66 1.10 5.63
C SER A 185 -36.24 -0.05 4.80
N ASN A 186 -36.48 -1.19 5.44
CA ASN A 186 -37.04 -2.41 4.88
C ASN A 186 -38.41 -2.79 5.48
N ASP A 187 -38.97 -1.89 6.30
CA ASP A 187 -40.26 -2.07 6.96
C ASP A 187 -41.36 -1.38 6.15
N PHE A 188 -42.58 -1.92 6.19
CA PHE A 188 -43.71 -1.34 5.47
C PHE A 188 -45.02 -1.63 6.19
N ASP A 189 -45.92 -0.64 6.17
CA ASP A 189 -47.27 -0.80 6.65
C ASP A 189 -48.26 -1.09 5.50
N PRO A 190 -49.05 -2.18 5.54
CA PRO A 190 -50.02 -2.51 4.51
C PRO A 190 -51.10 -1.46 4.23
N ASP A 191 -51.42 -0.63 5.21
CA ASP A 191 -52.40 0.45 5.16
C ASP A 191 -51.75 1.80 4.82
N GLY A 192 -50.42 1.84 4.71
CA GLY A 192 -49.66 3.04 4.33
C GLY A 192 -49.43 4.01 5.49
N ASP A 193 -49.68 3.56 6.71
CA ASP A 193 -49.52 4.38 7.90
C ASP A 193 -48.04 4.70 8.18
N PRO A 194 -47.73 5.91 8.70
CA PRO A 194 -46.38 6.28 9.08
C PRO A 194 -45.84 5.37 10.19
N LEU A 195 -44.63 4.86 10.00
CA LEU A 195 -43.96 4.00 10.97
C LEU A 195 -43.03 4.81 11.87
N GLU A 196 -43.12 4.60 13.18
CA GLU A 196 -42.20 5.18 14.18
C GLU A 196 -41.69 4.11 15.15
N VAL A 197 -40.41 4.16 15.50
CA VAL A 197 -39.86 3.30 16.57
C VAL A 197 -40.28 3.87 17.93
N THR A 198 -40.96 3.07 18.75
CA THR A 198 -41.47 3.49 20.07
C THR A 198 -40.78 2.83 21.26
N ASP A 199 -40.17 1.67 21.07
CA ASP A 199 -39.45 0.95 22.13
C ASP A 199 -38.30 0.13 21.56
N PHE A 200 -37.26 -0.12 22.36
CA PHE A 200 -36.09 -0.89 21.95
C PHE A 200 -35.31 -1.44 23.14
N ASP A 201 -34.54 -2.50 22.89
CA ASP A 201 -33.60 -3.03 23.87
C ASP A 201 -32.36 -2.13 23.98
N ALA A 202 -32.32 -1.25 24.99
CA ALA A 202 -31.18 -0.36 25.22
C ALA A 202 -29.87 -1.10 25.55
N THR A 203 -29.96 -2.37 25.98
CA THR A 203 -28.81 -3.26 26.17
C THR A 203 -28.94 -4.47 25.25
N THR A 204 -27.92 -4.67 24.43
CA THR A 204 -27.83 -5.78 23.47
C THR A 204 -27.56 -7.12 24.15
N ALA A 205 -27.73 -8.22 23.40
CA ALA A 205 -27.56 -9.59 23.89
C ALA A 205 -26.15 -9.88 24.42
N LEU A 206 -25.10 -9.27 23.86
CA LEU A 206 -23.73 -9.40 24.35
C LEU A 206 -23.31 -8.28 25.33
N GLY A 207 -24.22 -7.37 25.68
CA GLY A 207 -24.02 -6.37 26.72
C GLY A 207 -23.48 -5.01 26.26
N GLY A 208 -23.46 -4.74 24.95
CA GLY A 208 -23.31 -3.37 24.41
C GLY A 208 -24.58 -2.54 24.60
N SER A 209 -24.52 -1.24 24.30
CA SER A 209 -25.66 -0.32 24.40
C SER A 209 -26.11 0.22 23.05
N VAL A 210 -27.39 0.57 22.95
CA VAL A 210 -28.00 1.14 21.75
C VAL A 210 -28.82 2.36 22.14
N ASP A 211 -28.76 3.41 21.32
CA ASP A 211 -29.72 4.51 21.32
C ASP A 211 -30.46 4.50 19.98
N VAL A 212 -31.77 4.26 19.98
CA VAL A 212 -32.61 4.30 18.78
C VAL A 212 -33.49 5.55 18.80
N PHE A 213 -33.64 6.20 17.65
CA PHE A 213 -34.51 7.35 17.45
C PHE A 213 -35.81 6.93 16.75
N SER A 214 -36.87 7.71 16.90
CA SER A 214 -38.21 7.36 16.39
C SER A 214 -38.26 7.23 14.86
N ASP A 215 -37.37 7.89 14.13
CA ASP A 215 -37.23 7.81 12.68
C ASP A 215 -36.47 6.55 12.19
N GLY A 216 -36.04 5.68 13.10
CA GLY A 216 -35.28 4.48 12.79
C GLY A 216 -33.77 4.69 12.60
N SER A 217 -33.26 5.92 12.76
CA SER A 217 -31.82 6.14 12.94
C SER A 217 -31.36 5.60 14.30
N PHE A 218 -30.10 5.20 14.44
CA PHE A 218 -29.60 4.65 15.70
C PHE A 218 -28.08 4.76 15.88
N ASN A 219 -27.64 4.70 17.13
CA ASN A 219 -26.25 4.54 17.53
C ASN A 219 -26.09 3.21 18.28
N TYR A 220 -25.08 2.44 17.91
CA TYR A 220 -24.71 1.21 18.60
C TYR A 220 -23.28 1.31 19.15
N PHE A 221 -23.13 1.00 20.43
CA PHE A 221 -21.87 0.98 21.17
C PHE A 221 -21.53 -0.47 21.53
N PRO A 222 -20.60 -1.11 20.81
CA PRO A 222 -20.28 -2.52 21.04
C PRO A 222 -19.79 -2.78 22.46
N PRO A 223 -20.06 -3.98 23.04
CA PRO A 223 -19.47 -4.38 24.30
C PRO A 223 -17.94 -4.46 24.18
N ALA A 224 -17.24 -3.91 25.18
CA ALA A 224 -15.77 -3.85 25.19
C ALA A 224 -15.13 -5.23 25.03
N GLY A 225 -14.17 -5.33 24.12
CA GLY A 225 -13.39 -6.53 23.83
C GLY A 225 -14.09 -7.56 22.95
N VAL A 226 -15.34 -7.36 22.56
CA VAL A 226 -16.07 -8.31 21.70
C VAL A 226 -15.72 -8.09 20.22
N GLY A 227 -15.54 -9.18 19.48
CA GLY A 227 -15.09 -9.22 18.09
C GLY A 227 -14.96 -10.67 17.63
N GLY A 228 -15.29 -10.93 16.37
CA GLY A 228 -15.52 -12.27 15.81
C GLY A 228 -16.85 -12.90 16.27
N ALA A 229 -17.85 -12.09 16.61
CA ALA A 229 -19.14 -12.55 17.17
C ALA A 229 -20.32 -11.75 16.58
N THR A 230 -21.54 -12.24 16.79
CA THR A 230 -22.77 -11.55 16.39
C THR A 230 -23.53 -11.10 17.63
N ASP A 231 -23.82 -9.81 17.71
CA ASP A 231 -24.67 -9.20 18.73
C ASP A 231 -26.08 -8.95 18.19
N SER A 232 -27.05 -8.73 19.07
CA SER A 232 -28.43 -8.47 18.66
C SER A 232 -29.22 -7.65 19.66
N PHE A 233 -30.22 -6.91 19.18
CA PHE A 233 -31.21 -6.21 20.00
C PHE A 233 -32.57 -6.17 19.28
N GLY A 234 -33.67 -6.10 20.03
CA GLY A 234 -35.02 -5.93 19.50
C GLY A 234 -35.46 -4.47 19.44
N TYR A 235 -36.38 -4.16 18.52
CA TYR A 235 -37.08 -2.88 18.46
C TYR A 235 -38.58 -3.09 18.19
N THR A 236 -39.39 -2.12 18.61
CA THR A 236 -40.84 -2.09 18.44
C THR A 236 -41.23 -0.87 17.62
N VAL A 237 -42.00 -1.09 16.56
CA VAL A 237 -42.53 -0.05 15.67
C VAL A 237 -44.01 0.10 15.89
N PHE A 238 -44.50 1.33 15.84
CA PHE A 238 -45.90 1.72 15.96
C PHE A 238 -46.34 2.44 14.67
N ASP A 239 -47.52 2.09 14.16
CA ASP A 239 -48.16 2.74 13.00
C ASP A 239 -49.12 3.89 13.38
N GLY A 240 -49.35 4.12 14.68
CA GLY A 240 -50.41 5.01 15.17
C GLY A 240 -51.54 4.30 15.90
N THR A 241 -51.66 2.98 15.75
CA THR A 241 -52.71 2.12 16.32
C THR A 241 -52.16 0.81 16.90
N ILE A 242 -51.32 0.08 16.17
CA ILE A 242 -50.79 -1.26 16.49
C ILE A 242 -49.25 -1.24 16.50
N THR A 243 -48.67 -2.10 17.33
CA THR A 243 -47.22 -2.30 17.37
C THR A 243 -46.80 -3.66 16.79
N ALA A 244 -45.62 -3.69 16.17
CA ALA A 244 -44.93 -4.89 15.73
C ALA A 244 -43.47 -4.86 16.23
N THR A 245 -42.83 -6.03 16.32
CA THR A 245 -41.43 -6.14 16.78
C THR A 245 -40.55 -6.83 15.75
N ALA A 246 -39.30 -6.40 15.67
CA ALA A 246 -38.27 -6.97 14.83
C ALA A 246 -36.91 -6.97 15.55
N SER A 247 -35.94 -7.66 14.97
CA SER A 247 -34.60 -7.78 15.53
C SER A 247 -33.52 -7.21 14.61
N VAL A 248 -32.45 -6.73 15.24
CA VAL A 248 -31.24 -6.29 14.57
C VAL A 248 -30.12 -7.26 14.89
N MET A 249 -29.41 -7.75 13.88
CA MET A 249 -28.20 -8.54 14.03
C MET A 249 -26.97 -7.74 13.59
N ILE A 250 -25.94 -7.68 14.44
CA ILE A 250 -24.69 -6.97 14.15
C ILE A 250 -23.52 -7.94 14.21
N GLY A 251 -22.96 -8.29 13.06
CA GLY A 251 -21.75 -9.11 12.95
C GLY A 251 -20.49 -8.28 13.17
N LEU A 252 -19.85 -8.44 14.33
CA LEU A 252 -18.56 -7.82 14.66
C LEU A 252 -17.42 -8.65 14.06
N ILE A 253 -17.01 -8.34 12.84
CA ILE A 253 -16.05 -9.17 12.06
C ILE A 253 -14.63 -9.17 12.62
N SER A 254 -14.25 -8.10 13.33
CA SER A 254 -12.96 -7.90 13.98
C SER A 254 -13.14 -6.92 15.16
N ARG A 255 -12.04 -6.46 15.77
CA ARG A 255 -12.06 -5.39 16.78
C ARG A 255 -10.83 -4.51 16.67
N VAL A 256 -10.97 -3.26 17.12
CA VAL A 256 -9.87 -2.29 17.23
C VAL A 256 -9.78 -1.78 18.66
N TRP A 257 -8.59 -1.77 19.24
CA TRP A 257 -8.34 -1.17 20.55
C TRP A 257 -7.83 0.26 20.38
N TYR A 258 -8.38 1.19 21.14
CA TYR A 258 -8.03 2.60 21.03
C TYR A 258 -7.11 3.01 22.19
N VAL A 259 -6.08 3.80 21.90
CA VAL A 259 -5.13 4.31 22.89
C VAL A 259 -4.97 5.82 22.72
N SER A 260 -5.18 6.58 23.79
CA SER A 260 -5.01 8.03 23.82
C SER A 260 -4.33 8.47 25.12
N ALA A 261 -3.24 9.24 24.99
CA ALA A 261 -2.54 9.83 26.13
C ALA A 261 -3.25 11.07 26.71
N ASP A 262 -4.39 11.48 26.15
CA ASP A 262 -5.13 12.66 26.63
C ASP A 262 -5.73 12.41 28.03
N PRO A 263 -5.33 13.20 29.06
CA PRO A 263 -5.84 13.05 30.42
C PRO A 263 -7.33 13.40 30.58
N GLN A 264 -7.98 13.99 29.57
CA GLN A 264 -9.41 14.28 29.57
C GLN A 264 -10.28 13.05 29.27
N ASN A 265 -9.70 11.93 28.84
CA ASN A 265 -10.47 10.71 28.50
C ASN A 265 -10.91 9.93 29.76
N PRO A 266 -12.21 9.62 29.93
CA PRO A 266 -12.76 8.81 31.04
C PRO A 266 -12.43 7.29 30.87
N PRO A 267 -12.82 6.39 31.80
CA PRO A 267 -12.20 5.07 32.06
C PRO A 267 -11.83 4.18 30.87
N GLN A 268 -10.80 3.37 31.11
CA GLN A 268 -9.87 2.75 30.17
C GLN A 268 -10.31 1.33 29.75
N ASP A 269 -11.43 1.18 29.04
CA ASP A 269 -11.86 -0.13 28.53
C ASP A 269 -11.37 -0.42 27.10
N GLY A 270 -10.76 0.56 26.43
CA GLY A 270 -10.13 0.42 25.12
C GLY A 270 -11.08 0.54 23.94
N THR A 271 -12.33 0.94 24.17
CA THR A 271 -13.29 1.28 23.10
C THR A 271 -13.05 2.67 22.53
N LEU A 272 -13.70 3.00 21.40
CA LEU A 272 -13.62 4.33 20.80
C LEU A 272 -14.10 5.43 21.75
N ALA A 273 -15.13 5.14 22.55
CA ALA A 273 -15.69 6.07 23.54
C ALA A 273 -14.83 6.18 24.81
N ALA A 274 -14.01 5.16 25.09
CA ALA A 274 -13.22 5.02 26.31
C ALA A 274 -11.84 4.41 26.02
N PRO A 275 -10.94 5.12 25.30
CA PRO A 275 -9.63 4.60 24.93
C PRO A 275 -8.77 4.24 26.16
N PHE A 276 -7.87 3.26 26.01
CA PHE A 276 -6.81 3.03 26.99
C PHE A 276 -5.88 4.24 27.06
N SER A 277 -5.28 4.47 28.23
CA SER A 277 -4.27 5.52 28.42
C SER A 277 -2.85 5.09 28.08
N THR A 278 -2.60 3.78 27.93
CA THR A 278 -1.27 3.22 27.67
C THR A 278 -1.31 2.11 26.62
N LEU A 279 -0.21 1.96 25.88
CA LEU A 279 0.01 0.87 24.94
C LEU A 279 0.07 -0.48 25.67
N ALA A 280 0.61 -0.50 26.89
CA ALA A 280 0.67 -1.73 27.70
C ALA A 280 -0.73 -2.31 28.01
N ALA A 281 -1.72 -1.46 28.26
CA ALA A 281 -3.10 -1.89 28.47
C ALA A 281 -3.70 -2.49 27.19
N ALA A 282 -3.51 -1.83 26.04
CA ALA A 282 -3.96 -2.33 24.74
C ALA A 282 -3.26 -3.65 24.35
N GLN A 283 -1.96 -3.77 24.60
CA GLN A 283 -1.21 -5.01 24.37
C GLN A 283 -1.74 -6.17 25.22
N THR A 284 -2.12 -5.90 26.48
CA THR A 284 -2.68 -6.90 27.38
C THR A 284 -4.07 -7.35 26.93
N ALA A 285 -4.92 -6.40 26.54
CA ALA A 285 -6.30 -6.66 26.13
C ALA A 285 -6.43 -7.31 24.75
N SER A 286 -5.54 -6.97 23.81
CA SER A 286 -5.63 -7.40 22.42
C SER A 286 -5.35 -8.89 22.22
N SER A 287 -5.91 -9.45 21.15
CA SER A 287 -5.67 -10.81 20.68
C SER A 287 -4.93 -10.81 19.33
N VAL A 288 -4.46 -11.98 18.91
CA VAL A 288 -3.91 -12.19 17.55
C VAL A 288 -4.90 -11.66 16.51
N GLY A 289 -4.42 -10.88 15.54
CA GLY A 289 -5.25 -10.31 14.48
C GLY A 289 -6.00 -9.01 14.82
N ASP A 290 -5.98 -8.56 16.08
CA ASP A 290 -6.66 -7.31 16.47
C ASP A 290 -5.94 -6.07 15.92
N GLY A 291 -6.70 -5.01 15.65
CA GLY A 291 -6.16 -3.68 15.38
C GLY A 291 -5.91 -2.90 16.66
N ILE A 292 -4.89 -2.05 16.68
CA ILE A 292 -4.60 -1.10 17.75
C ILE A 292 -4.45 0.27 17.09
N PHE A 293 -5.36 1.19 17.40
CA PHE A 293 -5.33 2.58 16.95
C PHE A 293 -4.77 3.48 18.06
N VAL A 294 -3.78 4.30 17.72
CA VAL A 294 -3.08 5.19 18.65
C VAL A 294 -3.29 6.64 18.20
N TYR A 295 -3.97 7.41 19.04
CA TYR A 295 -4.16 8.85 18.85
C TYR A 295 -2.85 9.61 19.00
N HIS A 296 -2.80 10.82 18.46
CA HIS A 296 -1.68 11.74 18.65
C HIS A 296 -1.31 11.88 20.14
N GLY A 297 -0.01 11.80 20.42
CA GLY A 297 0.56 11.89 21.75
C GLY A 297 1.96 11.28 21.80
N GLU A 298 2.59 11.37 22.97
CA GLU A 298 3.85 10.70 23.26
C GLU A 298 3.60 9.45 24.11
N TYR A 299 4.20 8.33 23.71
CA TYR A 299 4.05 7.03 24.34
C TYR A 299 5.44 6.47 24.70
N PRO A 300 5.98 6.78 25.90
CA PRO A 300 7.32 6.42 26.34
C PRO A 300 7.44 4.97 26.84
N GLU A 301 6.84 4.03 26.10
CA GLU A 301 6.80 2.60 26.44
C GLU A 301 6.92 1.73 25.18
N ASN A 302 7.28 0.47 25.36
CA ASN A 302 7.34 -0.48 24.25
C ASN A 302 5.94 -1.00 23.89
N ILE A 303 5.78 -1.45 22.65
CA ILE A 303 4.67 -2.30 22.25
C ILE A 303 5.17 -3.56 21.54
N THR A 304 4.73 -4.73 22.01
CA THR A 304 5.00 -6.01 21.38
C THR A 304 3.74 -6.52 20.71
N LEU A 305 3.76 -6.57 19.38
CA LEU A 305 2.65 -7.05 18.58
C LEU A 305 2.62 -8.57 18.55
N LYS A 306 1.41 -9.13 18.60
CA LYS A 306 1.09 -10.55 18.38
C LYS A 306 0.88 -10.79 16.90
N ASP A 307 0.87 -12.05 16.47
CA ASP A 307 0.69 -12.40 15.07
C ASP A 307 -0.54 -11.71 14.43
N ASN A 308 -0.38 -11.28 13.19
CA ASN A 308 -1.41 -10.63 12.36
C ASN A 308 -2.01 -9.33 12.93
N GLN A 309 -1.46 -8.77 14.01
CA GLN A 309 -1.94 -7.49 14.55
C GLN A 309 -1.55 -6.30 13.66
N LEU A 310 -2.38 -5.28 13.69
CA LEU A 310 -2.21 -4.02 12.97
C LEU A 310 -2.09 -2.86 13.97
N LEU A 311 -0.97 -2.13 13.94
CA LEU A 311 -0.76 -0.90 14.69
C LEU A 311 -0.96 0.31 13.75
N ILE A 312 -1.89 1.19 14.11
CA ILE A 312 -2.31 2.34 13.30
C ILE A 312 -2.12 3.59 14.15
N GLY A 313 -1.20 4.45 13.78
CA GLY A 313 -1.15 5.80 14.31
C GLY A 313 -2.13 6.73 13.59
N GLU A 314 -2.56 7.76 14.30
CA GLU A 314 -3.47 8.80 13.79
C GLU A 314 -2.97 9.46 12.50
N GLY A 315 -1.65 9.47 12.23
CA GLY A 315 -1.08 9.96 10.97
C GLY A 315 -1.62 9.28 9.71
N SER A 316 -2.13 8.05 9.81
CA SER A 316 -2.78 7.34 8.69
C SER A 316 -4.31 7.37 8.74
N GLY A 317 -4.91 7.85 9.83
CA GLY A 317 -6.33 7.71 10.11
C GLY A 317 -6.80 6.25 10.27
N LEU A 318 -8.07 6.08 10.63
CA LEU A 318 -8.75 4.79 10.72
C LEU A 318 -9.89 4.73 9.71
N VAL A 319 -9.72 3.83 8.73
CA VAL A 319 -10.76 3.46 7.78
C VAL A 319 -11.07 1.99 7.98
N ILE A 320 -12.35 1.67 8.16
CA ILE A 320 -12.83 0.29 8.23
C ILE A 320 -13.57 -0.08 6.95
N MET A 321 -13.57 -1.37 6.63
CA MET A 321 -14.26 -1.93 5.46
C MET A 321 -15.28 -2.98 5.92
N PRO A 322 -16.40 -2.56 6.53
CA PRO A 322 -17.45 -3.47 6.98
C PRO A 322 -18.18 -4.15 5.82
N ALA A 323 -18.15 -3.55 4.62
CA ALA A 323 -18.72 -4.07 3.38
C ALA A 323 -17.91 -3.55 2.16
N ALA A 324 -18.53 -3.43 0.98
CA ALA A 324 -17.85 -2.99 -0.26
C ALA A 324 -17.46 -1.50 -0.31
N ALA A 325 -17.80 -0.71 0.70
CA ALA A 325 -17.48 0.72 0.78
C ALA A 325 -16.66 1.05 2.05
N PRO A 326 -15.61 1.88 1.93
CA PRO A 326 -14.82 2.31 3.08
C PRO A 326 -15.59 3.30 3.95
N VAL A 327 -15.51 3.14 5.28
CA VAL A 327 -16.03 4.10 6.25
C VAL A 327 -14.87 4.71 7.02
N VAL A 328 -14.73 6.04 6.96
CA VAL A 328 -13.74 6.79 7.73
C VAL A 328 -14.27 6.96 9.15
N ILE A 329 -13.59 6.37 10.12
CA ILE A 329 -13.90 6.52 11.55
C ILE A 329 -13.10 7.67 12.13
N ILE A 330 -11.81 7.74 11.81
CA ILE A 330 -10.90 8.80 12.25
C ILE A 330 -10.13 9.27 11.00
N PRO A 331 -10.19 10.56 10.63
CA PRO A 331 -9.40 11.06 9.51
C PRO A 331 -7.90 11.08 9.87
N PRO A 332 -6.99 11.12 8.87
CA PRO A 332 -5.56 11.31 9.13
C PRO A 332 -5.29 12.61 9.89
N GLY A 333 -4.51 12.52 10.97
CA GLY A 333 -4.12 13.62 11.83
C GLY A 333 -2.60 13.68 12.04
N VAL A 334 -2.16 14.10 13.22
CA VAL A 334 -0.73 14.13 13.57
C VAL A 334 -0.29 12.73 14.02
N PRO A 335 0.83 12.19 13.51
CA PRO A 335 1.33 10.90 13.98
C PRO A 335 1.56 10.88 15.52
N PRO A 336 1.26 9.76 16.21
CA PRO A 336 1.76 9.53 17.55
C PRO A 336 3.27 9.26 17.53
N VAL A 337 3.95 9.61 18.61
CA VAL A 337 5.35 9.28 18.84
C VAL A 337 5.44 8.11 19.82
N ILE A 338 5.85 6.94 19.35
CA ILE A 338 5.99 5.73 20.16
C ILE A 338 7.47 5.44 20.36
N TYR A 339 7.95 5.48 21.60
CA TYR A 339 9.36 5.30 21.88
C TYR A 339 9.59 4.57 23.20
N ASN A 340 10.63 3.76 23.27
CA ASN A 340 11.02 3.08 24.50
C ASN A 340 12.40 3.58 24.94
N PRO A 341 12.57 4.15 26.15
CA PRO A 341 13.87 4.65 26.59
C PRO A 341 15.01 3.62 26.56
N VAL A 342 14.72 2.33 26.68
CA VAL A 342 15.72 1.26 26.60
C VAL A 342 15.18 0.08 25.80
N GLY A 343 15.84 -0.26 24.69
CA GLY A 343 15.43 -1.35 23.80
C GLY A 343 14.44 -0.91 22.72
N ALA A 344 13.72 -1.87 22.14
CA ALA A 344 12.82 -1.64 21.01
C ALA A 344 11.58 -0.83 21.39
N ALA A 345 11.21 0.15 20.56
CA ALA A 345 9.92 0.85 20.64
C ALA A 345 8.78 -0.06 20.15
N VAL A 346 8.98 -0.76 19.04
CA VAL A 346 8.03 -1.74 18.50
C VAL A 346 8.72 -3.08 18.30
N THR A 347 8.15 -4.14 18.88
CA THR A 347 8.57 -5.52 18.64
C THR A 347 7.51 -6.24 17.82
N LEU A 348 7.92 -6.78 16.67
CA LEU A 348 7.06 -7.47 15.72
C LEU A 348 7.05 -8.98 15.98
N SER A 349 5.90 -9.60 15.77
CA SER A 349 5.75 -11.04 15.55
C SER A 349 5.50 -11.29 14.05
N ARG A 350 4.71 -12.32 13.69
CA ARG A 350 4.44 -12.64 12.28
C ARG A 350 3.32 -11.81 11.69
N ASN A 351 3.48 -11.46 10.42
CA ASN A 351 2.45 -10.87 9.56
C ASN A 351 1.85 -9.56 10.12
N ASN A 352 2.66 -8.79 10.85
CA ASN A 352 2.18 -7.54 11.41
C ASN A 352 2.08 -6.44 10.35
N ALA A 353 1.31 -5.42 10.67
CA ALA A 353 1.30 -4.17 9.93
C ALA A 353 1.45 -2.99 10.87
N VAL A 354 2.26 -1.99 10.50
CA VAL A 354 2.45 -0.76 11.27
C VAL A 354 2.38 0.43 10.31
N ARG A 355 1.58 1.45 10.64
CA ARG A 355 1.46 2.64 9.81
C ARG A 355 1.10 3.91 10.56
N GLY A 356 1.49 5.07 10.02
CA GLY A 356 1.00 6.38 10.44
C GLY A 356 1.53 6.87 11.79
N ALA A 357 2.73 6.45 12.18
CA ALA A 357 3.35 6.76 13.47
C ALA A 357 4.82 7.19 13.31
N GLU A 358 5.28 8.01 14.23
CA GLU A 358 6.71 8.26 14.45
C GLU A 358 7.22 7.26 15.49
N ILE A 359 8.24 6.49 15.15
CA ILE A 359 8.77 5.42 15.99
C ILE A 359 10.16 5.79 16.49
N GLY A 360 10.30 5.87 17.80
CA GLY A 360 11.54 6.15 18.50
C GLY A 360 11.85 7.64 18.65
N SER A 361 13.11 7.94 18.90
CA SER A 361 13.65 9.22 19.37
C SER A 361 15.16 9.25 19.12
N SER A 362 15.63 10.34 18.52
CA SER A 362 17.05 10.58 18.25
C SER A 362 17.85 11.00 19.50
N THR A 363 17.18 11.21 20.64
CA THR A 363 17.81 11.78 21.85
C THR A 363 18.04 10.78 22.98
N LEU A 364 17.45 9.58 22.89
CA LEU A 364 17.51 8.58 23.95
C LEU A 364 18.63 7.57 23.67
N PRO A 365 19.65 7.47 24.55
CA PRO A 365 20.77 6.57 24.32
C PRO A 365 20.29 5.11 24.50
N THR A 366 20.77 4.21 23.64
CA THR A 366 20.48 2.76 23.64
C THR A 366 19.06 2.36 23.23
N GLN A 367 18.32 3.29 22.61
CA GLN A 367 17.01 2.97 22.04
C GLN A 367 17.15 2.27 20.68
N THR A 368 16.27 1.31 20.45
CA THR A 368 16.08 0.63 19.15
C THR A 368 14.69 0.98 18.61
N GLY A 369 14.54 1.12 17.30
CA GLY A 369 13.24 1.46 16.69
C GLY A 369 12.32 0.24 16.61
N ILE A 370 12.28 -0.40 15.44
CA ILE A 370 11.44 -1.57 15.16
C ILE A 370 12.32 -2.83 15.05
N VAL A 371 11.93 -3.91 15.74
CA VAL A 371 12.65 -5.20 15.75
C VAL A 371 11.73 -6.38 15.46
N GLY A 372 12.19 -7.37 14.70
CA GLY A 372 11.52 -8.69 14.60
C GLY A 372 12.35 -9.76 13.88
N ASP A 373 12.43 -10.97 14.45
CA ASP A 373 13.32 -12.05 13.96
C ASP A 373 12.62 -13.12 13.08
N ASN A 374 11.32 -12.95 12.81
CA ASN A 374 10.49 -13.89 12.06
C ASN A 374 9.22 -13.21 11.57
N VAL A 375 9.39 -12.19 10.75
CA VAL A 375 8.33 -11.20 10.50
C VAL A 375 7.22 -11.67 9.55
N GLY A 376 7.45 -12.72 8.75
CA GLY A 376 6.46 -13.21 7.79
C GLY A 376 6.02 -12.14 6.79
N ASN A 377 4.72 -12.03 6.50
CA ASN A 377 4.14 -11.04 5.60
C ASN A 377 3.99 -9.66 6.29
N LEU A 378 5.09 -8.95 6.46
CA LEU A 378 5.15 -7.66 7.15
C LEU A 378 4.75 -6.49 6.23
N ARG A 379 3.98 -5.54 6.76
CA ARG A 379 3.73 -4.26 6.08
C ARG A 379 4.10 -3.06 6.97
N LEU A 380 5.03 -2.24 6.52
CA LEU A 380 5.38 -0.97 7.18
C LEU A 380 5.14 0.17 6.18
N SER A 381 4.36 1.19 6.56
CA SER A 381 4.04 2.29 5.65
C SER A 381 3.77 3.61 6.37
N SER A 382 4.21 4.74 5.81
CA SER A 382 3.98 6.07 6.39
C SER A 382 4.53 6.17 7.81
N LEU A 383 5.81 5.84 7.95
CA LEU A 383 6.53 5.83 9.22
C LEU A 383 7.80 6.66 9.09
N THR A 384 8.08 7.44 10.14
CA THR A 384 9.42 7.97 10.42
C THR A 384 9.99 7.16 11.58
N ILE A 385 11.21 6.65 11.44
CA ILE A 385 11.87 5.88 12.50
C ILE A 385 13.12 6.63 12.95
N SER A 386 13.31 6.80 14.25
CA SER A 386 14.50 7.41 14.83
C SER A 386 15.06 6.55 15.97
N ALA A 387 16.36 6.31 15.97
CA ALA A 387 17.05 5.60 17.06
C ALA A 387 18.40 6.24 17.39
N SER A 388 18.84 6.09 18.64
CA SER A 388 20.15 6.55 19.09
C SER A 388 20.79 5.52 20.03
N GLY A 389 22.03 5.14 19.75
CA GLY A 389 22.75 4.07 20.45
C GLY A 389 22.35 2.64 20.02
N GLY A 390 21.17 2.45 19.42
CA GLY A 390 20.70 1.16 18.91
C GLY A 390 20.24 1.22 17.45
N ILE A 391 19.84 0.06 16.91
CA ILE A 391 19.42 -0.12 15.52
C ILE A 391 18.05 0.55 15.30
N ALA A 392 17.87 1.31 14.21
CA ALA A 392 16.57 1.90 13.90
C ALA A 392 15.58 0.82 13.40
N LEU A 393 16.06 -0.09 12.55
CA LEU A 393 15.26 -1.17 11.99
C LEU A 393 16.07 -2.46 11.92
N ASP A 394 15.62 -3.50 12.64
CA ASP A 394 16.26 -4.83 12.66
C ASP A 394 15.20 -5.89 12.34
N LEU A 395 15.24 -6.44 11.12
CA LEU A 395 14.25 -7.39 10.62
C LEU A 395 14.92 -8.64 10.07
N ALA A 396 14.49 -9.80 10.53
CA ALA A 396 14.92 -11.08 10.00
C ALA A 396 13.73 -12.04 9.76
N SER A 397 13.96 -13.05 8.94
CA SER A 397 13.05 -14.19 8.76
C SER A 397 13.84 -15.48 8.53
N PRO A 398 13.46 -16.61 9.14
CA PRO A 398 14.22 -17.87 9.00
C PRO A 398 14.06 -18.58 7.64
N VAL A 399 13.25 -18.06 6.72
CA VAL A 399 12.97 -18.67 5.40
C VAL A 399 12.88 -17.60 4.32
N VAL A 400 13.76 -17.68 3.32
CA VAL A 400 13.85 -16.74 2.19
C VAL A 400 12.59 -16.77 1.30
N GLU A 401 11.93 -17.94 1.18
CA GLU A 401 10.82 -18.13 0.23
C GLU A 401 9.40 -18.01 0.82
N SER A 402 9.17 -17.31 1.95
CA SER A 402 7.80 -17.19 2.50
C SER A 402 7.43 -15.89 3.20
N ALA A 403 8.39 -15.01 3.48
CA ALA A 403 8.12 -13.71 4.09
C ALA A 403 8.15 -12.63 3.00
N SER A 404 6.96 -12.23 2.50
CA SER A 404 6.83 -11.11 1.58
C SER A 404 6.60 -9.83 2.38
N VAL A 405 7.64 -9.02 2.53
CA VAL A 405 7.55 -7.72 3.19
C VAL A 405 7.20 -6.62 2.19
N THR A 406 6.44 -5.63 2.63
CA THR A 406 6.20 -4.38 1.90
C THR A 406 6.49 -3.22 2.84
N ILE A 407 7.67 -2.64 2.69
CA ILE A 407 8.17 -1.58 3.56
C ILE A 407 8.35 -0.30 2.75
N SER A 408 7.69 0.78 3.18
CA SER A 408 7.79 2.12 2.62
C SER A 408 7.88 3.11 3.77
N LEU A 409 9.08 3.60 4.03
CA LEU A 409 9.37 4.51 5.15
C LEU A 409 9.53 5.93 4.62
N ASP A 410 8.96 6.90 5.34
CA ASP A 410 9.08 8.31 4.97
C ASP A 410 10.51 8.80 5.26
N ALA A 411 11.05 8.44 6.42
CA ALA A 411 12.45 8.65 6.78
C ALA A 411 12.95 7.66 7.85
N VAL A 412 14.26 7.39 7.86
CA VAL A 412 14.92 6.61 8.91
C VAL A 412 16.19 7.32 9.40
N ASP A 413 16.24 7.59 10.70
CA ASP A 413 17.40 8.14 11.38
C ASP A 413 17.96 7.15 12.41
N SER A 414 19.26 6.91 12.36
CA SER A 414 19.98 6.11 13.37
C SER A 414 21.30 6.79 13.69
N ALA A 415 21.57 7.04 14.97
CA ALA A 415 22.80 7.69 15.41
C ALA A 415 23.57 6.84 16.42
N ASN A 416 24.86 6.66 16.20
CA ASN A 416 25.79 5.99 17.12
C ASN A 416 25.35 4.56 17.50
N SER A 417 24.76 3.81 16.57
CA SER A 417 24.34 2.43 16.84
C SER A 417 25.54 1.59 17.26
N SER A 418 25.39 0.77 18.29
CA SER A 418 26.45 -0.16 18.72
C SER A 418 26.67 -1.34 17.75
N SER A 419 25.89 -1.42 16.67
CA SER A 419 26.05 -2.38 15.57
C SER A 419 25.64 -1.70 14.26
N GLN A 420 24.69 -2.24 13.48
CA GLN A 420 24.18 -1.58 12.28
C GLN A 420 23.15 -0.48 12.57
N GLY A 421 22.97 0.46 11.64
CA GLY A 421 21.85 1.41 11.69
C GLY A 421 20.54 0.77 11.22
N ILE A 422 20.63 -0.06 10.19
CA ILE A 422 19.54 -0.90 9.66
C ILE A 422 20.10 -2.29 9.37
N ARG A 423 19.37 -3.34 9.75
CA ARG A 423 19.69 -4.75 9.42
C ARG A 423 18.46 -5.45 8.86
N LEU A 424 18.61 -6.06 7.68
CA LEU A 424 17.58 -6.83 6.99
C LEU A 424 18.16 -8.20 6.60
N GLU A 425 17.54 -9.29 7.06
CA GLU A 425 18.07 -10.64 6.84
C GLU A 425 17.00 -11.62 6.35
N SER A 426 17.31 -12.34 5.26
CA SER A 426 16.45 -13.41 4.71
C SER A 426 15.00 -12.96 4.41
N LEU A 427 14.85 -11.76 3.84
CA LEU A 427 13.55 -11.17 3.49
C LEU A 427 13.31 -11.21 1.97
N GLY A 428 12.04 -11.37 1.56
CA GLY A 428 11.61 -11.14 0.18
C GLY A 428 10.59 -10.00 0.11
N GLY A 429 10.40 -9.38 -1.07
CA GLY A 429 9.42 -8.30 -1.27
C GLY A 429 10.05 -6.96 -1.62
N THR A 430 9.53 -5.85 -1.08
CA THR A 430 9.98 -4.49 -1.39
C THR A 430 10.38 -3.70 -0.14
N PHE A 431 11.45 -2.92 -0.25
CA PHE A 431 11.94 -2.02 0.79
C PHE A 431 12.31 -0.66 0.20
N GLU A 432 11.58 0.38 0.61
CA GLU A 432 11.76 1.76 0.17
C GLU A 432 11.98 2.70 1.37
N ILE A 433 12.99 3.56 1.27
CA ILE A 433 13.24 4.66 2.20
C ILE A 433 13.21 5.99 1.43
N GLY A 434 12.38 6.94 1.88
CA GLY A 434 12.27 8.29 1.30
C GLY A 434 13.33 9.30 1.76
N GLY A 435 14.12 8.99 2.80
CA GLY A 435 15.20 9.84 3.31
C GLY A 435 15.68 9.48 4.71
N GLY A 436 16.41 10.40 5.34
CA GLY A 436 16.93 10.26 6.72
C GLY A 436 18.46 10.13 6.78
N THR A 437 18.98 9.99 8.00
CA THR A 437 20.42 9.92 8.26
C THR A 437 20.79 8.74 9.16
N ILE A 438 21.65 7.86 8.65
CA ILE A 438 22.36 6.86 9.44
C ILE A 438 23.76 7.40 9.73
N THR A 439 24.16 7.52 10.99
CA THR A 439 25.46 8.08 11.37
C THR A 439 26.12 7.33 12.52
N GLY A 440 27.42 7.08 12.42
CA GLY A 440 28.23 6.55 13.54
C GLY A 440 27.91 5.12 13.93
N SER A 441 27.39 4.29 13.03
CA SER A 441 27.19 2.86 13.27
C SER A 441 28.54 2.19 13.58
N ALA A 442 28.59 1.31 14.58
CA ALA A 442 29.82 0.60 14.93
C ALA A 442 30.25 -0.41 13.87
N ASP A 443 29.28 -1.03 13.19
CA ASP A 443 29.48 -1.96 12.07
C ASP A 443 29.06 -1.27 10.76
N GLU A 444 28.25 -1.92 9.91
CA GLU A 444 27.73 -1.33 8.69
C GLU A 444 26.68 -0.24 8.96
N GLY A 445 26.55 0.75 8.06
CA GLY A 445 25.42 1.68 8.13
C GLY A 445 24.10 0.95 7.90
N ILE A 446 24.02 0.24 6.77
CA ILE A 446 22.88 -0.57 6.35
C ILE A 446 23.39 -1.93 5.90
N LEU A 447 22.90 -3.00 6.52
CA LEU A 447 23.19 -4.38 6.14
C LEU A 447 21.95 -5.07 5.59
N VAL A 448 22.05 -5.59 4.37
CA VAL A 448 21.07 -6.49 3.77
C VAL A 448 21.77 -7.82 3.49
N LEU A 449 21.27 -8.87 4.11
CA LEU A 449 21.87 -10.21 4.06
C LEU A 449 20.85 -11.23 3.53
N THR A 450 21.29 -12.13 2.64
CA THR A 450 20.52 -13.31 2.19
C THR A 450 19.10 -13.01 1.71
N SER A 451 18.87 -11.83 1.12
CA SER A 451 17.52 -11.31 0.86
C SER A 451 17.19 -11.17 -0.64
N GLU A 452 15.93 -11.41 -0.99
CA GLU A 452 15.37 -11.22 -2.34
C GLU A 452 14.49 -9.95 -2.43
N LEU A 453 14.99 -8.85 -1.87
CA LEU A 453 14.28 -7.57 -1.82
C LEU A 453 14.50 -6.75 -3.10
N GLU A 454 13.45 -6.07 -3.56
CA GLU A 454 13.59 -4.87 -4.37
C GLU A 454 13.88 -3.68 -3.44
N LEU A 455 15.03 -3.03 -3.62
CA LEU A 455 15.54 -1.99 -2.73
C LEU A 455 15.47 -0.63 -3.41
N LYS A 456 14.93 0.37 -2.71
CA LYS A 456 14.93 1.76 -3.16
C LYS A 456 15.34 2.70 -2.03
N PHE A 457 16.45 3.39 -2.26
CA PHE A 457 16.97 4.41 -1.36
C PHE A 457 16.89 5.77 -2.07
N ASP A 458 16.12 6.69 -1.50
CA ASP A 458 16.01 8.07 -1.98
C ASP A 458 16.57 9.02 -0.91
N SER A 459 17.55 9.83 -1.29
CA SER A 459 18.05 10.97 -0.51
C SER A 459 18.50 10.64 0.93
N ILE A 460 18.85 9.38 1.22
CA ILE A 460 19.39 8.94 2.52
C ILE A 460 20.88 9.27 2.63
N SER A 461 21.32 9.67 3.82
CA SER A 461 22.73 9.88 4.16
C SER A 461 23.23 8.77 5.09
N VAL A 462 24.32 8.11 4.73
CA VAL A 462 24.99 7.09 5.56
C VAL A 462 26.41 7.56 5.84
N LEU A 463 26.66 7.97 7.09
CA LEU A 463 27.85 8.71 7.48
C LEU A 463 28.60 8.01 8.59
N ASP A 464 29.92 8.00 8.51
CA ASP A 464 30.82 7.59 9.59
C ASP A 464 30.54 6.18 10.15
N SER A 465 30.17 5.23 9.28
CA SER A 465 30.09 3.81 9.65
C SER A 465 31.47 3.26 10.07
N GLY A 466 31.49 2.24 10.93
CA GLY A 466 32.71 1.56 11.35
C GLY A 466 33.17 0.48 10.36
N GLY A 467 32.22 -0.17 9.70
CA GLY A 467 32.39 -1.09 8.56
C GLY A 467 31.94 -0.44 7.25
N GLU A 468 31.26 -1.19 6.37
CA GLU A 468 30.69 -0.71 5.10
C GLU A 468 29.61 0.38 5.32
N GLY A 469 29.46 1.31 4.37
CA GLY A 469 28.31 2.23 4.41
C GLY A 469 27.00 1.46 4.20
N ILE A 470 26.83 0.90 3.01
CA ILE A 470 25.75 -0.02 2.67
C ILE A 470 26.36 -1.32 2.18
N GLN A 471 25.99 -2.44 2.81
CA GLN A 471 26.39 -3.78 2.39
C GLN A 471 25.17 -4.59 1.93
N LEU A 472 25.24 -5.09 0.70
CA LEU A 472 24.27 -5.98 0.10
C LEU A 472 24.94 -7.34 -0.13
N SER A 473 24.78 -8.25 0.82
CA SER A 473 25.43 -9.55 0.81
C SER A 473 24.45 -10.68 0.50
N GLU A 474 24.79 -11.50 -0.49
CA GLU A 474 23.99 -12.64 -0.93
C GLU A 474 22.56 -12.23 -1.34
N VAL A 475 22.46 -11.10 -2.04
CA VAL A 475 21.18 -10.53 -2.50
C VAL A 475 20.90 -10.86 -3.97
N GLY A 476 19.61 -10.96 -4.32
CA GLY A 476 19.16 -11.16 -5.70
C GLY A 476 17.99 -12.15 -5.78
N GLY A 477 17.28 -12.17 -6.91
CA GLY A 477 16.19 -13.12 -7.12
C GLY A 477 16.65 -14.37 -7.88
N LEU A 478 16.09 -15.53 -7.52
CA LEU A 478 16.35 -16.79 -8.22
C LEU A 478 15.77 -16.86 -9.65
N VAL A 479 14.66 -16.15 -9.90
CA VAL A 479 13.88 -16.24 -11.16
C VAL A 479 13.77 -14.89 -11.89
N ASP A 480 13.56 -13.80 -11.15
CA ASP A 480 13.41 -12.45 -11.71
C ASP A 480 14.48 -11.50 -11.15
N PRO A 481 15.00 -10.55 -11.96
CA PRO A 481 15.93 -9.53 -11.47
C PRO A 481 15.31 -8.74 -10.34
N LYS A 482 15.97 -8.72 -9.17
CA LYS A 482 15.68 -7.73 -8.13
C LYS A 482 16.43 -6.45 -8.46
N THR A 483 15.73 -5.33 -8.35
CA THR A 483 16.32 -4.02 -8.64
C THR A 483 16.70 -3.34 -7.34
N THR A 484 17.92 -2.83 -7.30
CA THR A 484 18.40 -1.92 -6.27
C THR A 484 18.59 -0.55 -6.89
N THR A 485 17.88 0.46 -6.38
CA THR A 485 17.95 1.83 -6.87
C THR A 485 18.43 2.77 -5.75
N LEU A 486 19.50 3.52 -6.02
CA LEU A 486 20.00 4.61 -5.19
C LEU A 486 19.83 5.92 -5.95
N THR A 487 19.08 6.86 -5.38
CA THR A 487 18.88 8.20 -5.96
C THR A 487 19.22 9.26 -4.93
N GLY A 488 20.18 10.15 -5.23
CA GLY A 488 20.57 11.22 -4.30
C GLY A 488 21.18 10.73 -2.99
N VAL A 489 21.66 9.48 -2.94
CA VAL A 489 22.21 8.88 -1.71
C VAL A 489 23.59 9.48 -1.43
N THR A 490 23.88 9.79 -0.17
CA THR A 490 25.22 10.21 0.25
C THR A 490 25.78 9.15 1.18
N ILE A 491 26.95 8.61 0.85
CA ILE A 491 27.67 7.68 1.70
C ILE A 491 29.06 8.26 1.97
N GLN A 492 29.35 8.53 3.24
CA GLN A 492 30.67 8.95 3.69
C GLN A 492 31.16 7.98 4.74
N ASN A 493 32.22 7.21 4.44
CA ASN A 493 32.70 6.21 5.38
C ASN A 493 33.86 6.74 6.25
N SER A 494 33.81 6.42 7.55
CA SER A 494 34.89 6.66 8.52
C SER A 494 35.58 5.36 8.97
N GLY A 495 35.30 4.25 8.27
CA GLY A 495 35.57 2.89 8.69
C GLY A 495 36.98 2.68 9.24
N SER A 496 37.04 2.30 10.52
CA SER A 496 38.23 1.77 11.21
C SER A 496 38.43 0.27 10.93
N LEU A 497 37.41 -0.42 10.40
CA LEU A 497 37.43 -1.84 10.07
C LEU A 497 37.80 -2.00 8.57
N THR A 498 38.53 -3.06 8.22
CA THR A 498 39.04 -3.30 6.86
C THR A 498 38.65 -4.70 6.39
N PRO A 499 38.31 -4.89 5.10
CA PRO A 499 38.06 -3.87 4.06
C PRO A 499 36.72 -3.14 4.31
N ALA A 500 36.61 -1.89 3.85
CA ALA A 500 35.39 -1.10 3.99
C ALA A 500 35.14 -0.27 2.72
N ALA A 501 34.20 -0.63 1.86
CA ALA A 501 33.68 0.25 0.82
C ALA A 501 32.58 1.20 1.35
N ALA A 502 32.17 2.16 0.52
CA ALA A 502 30.97 2.95 0.80
C ALA A 502 29.71 2.15 0.41
N LEU A 503 29.69 1.51 -0.75
CA LEU A 503 28.69 0.50 -1.14
C LEU A 503 29.40 -0.80 -1.50
N SER A 504 29.03 -1.89 -0.84
CA SER A 504 29.51 -3.24 -1.12
C SER A 504 28.38 -4.14 -1.58
N ILE A 505 28.59 -4.85 -2.68
CA ILE A 505 27.65 -5.83 -3.23
C ILE A 505 28.39 -7.14 -3.42
N THR A 506 27.94 -8.19 -2.75
CA THR A 506 28.50 -9.53 -2.89
C THR A 506 27.39 -10.53 -3.22
N THR A 507 27.68 -11.46 -4.13
CA THR A 507 26.82 -12.62 -4.41
C THR A 507 27.55 -13.90 -4.00
N ALA A 508 26.82 -14.96 -3.62
CA ALA A 508 27.42 -16.22 -3.21
C ALA A 508 26.87 -17.41 -3.99
N PHE A 509 27.74 -18.40 -4.24
CA PHE A 509 27.38 -19.68 -4.86
C PHE A 509 26.63 -20.58 -3.85
N PRO A 510 25.59 -21.36 -4.24
CA PRO A 510 25.15 -21.69 -5.61
C PRO A 510 24.02 -20.80 -6.16
N SER A 511 23.75 -19.66 -5.55
CA SER A 511 22.59 -18.84 -5.87
C SER A 511 22.79 -18.13 -7.21
N VAL A 512 21.99 -18.49 -8.22
CA VAL A 512 21.85 -17.69 -9.45
C VAL A 512 21.13 -16.40 -9.04
N ALA A 513 21.91 -15.39 -8.65
CA ALA A 513 21.38 -14.08 -8.30
C ALA A 513 21.21 -13.27 -9.59
N ILE A 514 19.97 -12.89 -9.92
CA ILE A 514 19.72 -11.89 -10.95
C ILE A 514 19.52 -10.54 -10.25
N LEU A 515 20.43 -9.59 -10.52
CA LEU A 515 20.47 -8.30 -9.84
C LEU A 515 20.66 -7.15 -10.84
N ALA A 516 19.83 -6.11 -10.69
CA ALA A 516 19.97 -4.85 -11.41
C ALA A 516 20.28 -3.71 -10.43
N LEU A 517 21.36 -2.96 -10.66
CA LEU A 517 21.78 -1.83 -9.85
C LEU A 517 21.64 -0.52 -10.65
N ASN A 518 20.88 0.44 -10.11
CA ASN A 518 20.75 1.77 -10.68
C ASN A 518 21.18 2.82 -9.65
N VAL A 519 22.27 3.53 -9.90
CA VAL A 519 22.79 4.57 -8.99
C VAL A 519 22.78 5.91 -9.72
N SER A 520 22.05 6.88 -9.16
CA SER A 520 21.94 8.20 -9.78
C SER A 520 22.07 9.35 -8.79
N GLY A 521 22.77 10.41 -9.18
CA GLY A 521 22.90 11.64 -8.39
C GLY A 521 23.51 11.44 -6.99
N SER A 522 24.23 10.33 -6.78
CA SER A 522 24.70 9.89 -5.45
C SER A 522 26.16 10.30 -5.22
N THR A 523 26.55 10.45 -3.96
CA THR A 523 27.90 10.83 -3.53
C THR A 523 28.52 9.73 -2.68
N PHE A 524 29.73 9.30 -3.05
CA PHE A 524 30.55 8.33 -2.33
C PHE A 524 31.84 9.03 -1.91
N ALA A 525 32.02 9.20 -0.60
CA ALA A 525 33.11 9.97 -0.03
C ALA A 525 33.90 9.15 0.99
N GLY A 526 35.23 9.23 0.92
CA GLY A 526 36.08 8.78 2.01
C GLY A 526 36.34 9.90 3.02
N THR A 527 36.94 9.54 4.15
CA THR A 527 37.43 10.50 5.14
C THR A 527 38.97 10.59 5.07
N PRO A 528 39.55 11.79 4.91
CA PRO A 528 40.98 11.96 4.61
C PRO A 528 41.93 11.59 5.77
N SER A 529 41.40 11.23 6.94
CA SER A 529 42.18 10.94 8.16
C SER A 529 42.43 9.45 8.42
N LEU A 530 41.88 8.53 7.61
CA LEU A 530 41.92 7.09 7.88
C LEU A 530 42.76 6.34 6.82
N ASN A 531 43.64 5.46 7.29
CA ASN A 531 44.56 4.64 6.49
C ASN A 531 43.92 3.28 6.10
N THR A 532 42.62 3.25 5.89
CA THR A 532 41.86 2.04 5.55
C THR A 532 41.51 2.07 4.07
N THR A 533 41.61 0.93 3.38
CA THR A 533 41.29 0.82 1.95
C THR A 533 39.78 0.93 1.75
N THR A 534 39.34 2.03 1.14
CA THR A 534 37.92 2.34 0.93
C THR A 534 37.63 2.51 -0.55
N ASP A 535 36.90 1.54 -1.11
CA ASP A 535 36.29 1.68 -2.43
C ASP A 535 35.04 2.56 -2.33
N GLY A 536 34.70 3.29 -3.38
CA GLY A 536 33.40 3.95 -3.46
C GLY A 536 32.28 2.93 -3.62
N ILE A 537 32.38 2.12 -4.66
CA ILE A 537 31.49 0.98 -4.92
C ILE A 537 32.35 -0.25 -5.19
N HIS A 538 32.16 -1.30 -4.39
CA HIS A 538 32.79 -2.61 -4.57
C HIS A 538 31.73 -3.64 -4.93
N ILE A 539 31.94 -4.37 -6.03
CA ILE A 539 31.00 -5.39 -6.54
C ILE A 539 31.78 -6.68 -6.76
N ASP A 540 31.46 -7.72 -5.99
CA ASP A 540 32.03 -9.06 -6.14
C ASP A 540 30.94 -10.06 -6.55
N LEU A 541 31.06 -10.57 -7.77
CA LEU A 541 30.10 -11.48 -8.38
C LEU A 541 30.68 -12.89 -8.48
N GLU A 542 29.99 -13.86 -7.88
CA GLU A 542 30.36 -15.26 -7.90
C GLU A 542 29.66 -16.02 -9.02
N ALA A 543 30.06 -17.28 -9.22
CA ALA A 543 29.68 -18.03 -10.39
C ALA A 543 28.15 -18.18 -10.54
N GLY A 544 27.65 -18.02 -11.77
CA GLY A 544 26.21 -18.11 -12.05
C GLY A 544 25.39 -16.85 -11.76
N ALA A 545 25.96 -15.80 -11.16
CA ALA A 545 25.26 -14.51 -11.04
C ALA A 545 25.01 -13.87 -12.42
N VAL A 546 23.87 -13.19 -12.56
CA VAL A 546 23.53 -12.36 -13.73
C VAL A 546 23.33 -10.92 -13.26
N PHE A 547 24.16 -10.02 -13.76
CA PHE A 547 24.24 -8.65 -13.24
C PHE A 547 24.05 -7.60 -14.32
N SER A 548 23.44 -6.48 -13.95
CA SER A 548 23.37 -5.27 -14.76
C SER A 548 23.50 -4.05 -13.86
N ALA A 549 24.33 -3.08 -14.23
CA ALA A 549 24.48 -1.84 -13.50
C ALA A 549 24.48 -0.61 -14.41
N THR A 550 23.88 0.48 -13.93
CA THR A 550 23.97 1.81 -14.54
C THR A 550 24.28 2.86 -13.48
N PHE A 551 25.33 3.66 -13.72
CA PHE A 551 25.77 4.76 -12.87
C PHE A 551 25.62 6.08 -13.61
N THR A 552 24.81 7.01 -13.08
CA THR A 552 24.53 8.30 -13.73
C THR A 552 24.68 9.50 -12.80
N ASN A 553 25.49 10.49 -13.20
CA ASN A 553 25.63 11.76 -12.46
C ASN A 553 26.11 11.59 -11.00
N ASN A 554 26.99 10.61 -10.73
CA ASN A 554 27.49 10.34 -9.39
C ASN A 554 28.82 11.04 -9.09
N SER A 555 29.12 11.28 -7.82
CA SER A 555 30.37 11.87 -7.35
C SER A 555 31.13 10.90 -6.45
N PHE A 556 32.38 10.60 -6.82
CA PHE A 556 33.34 9.82 -6.06
C PHE A 556 34.47 10.74 -5.61
N ASN A 557 34.70 10.85 -4.30
CA ASN A 557 35.73 11.75 -3.78
C ASN A 557 36.49 11.18 -2.56
N GLN A 558 37.78 11.50 -2.49
CA GLN A 558 38.65 11.22 -1.33
C GLN A 558 38.70 9.73 -0.92
N LEU A 559 38.69 8.83 -1.90
CA LEU A 559 38.72 7.38 -1.66
C LEU A 559 40.18 6.87 -1.69
N THR A 560 40.47 5.91 -0.83
CA THR A 560 41.81 5.33 -0.62
C THR A 560 42.04 4.02 -1.36
N SER A 561 41.07 3.62 -2.20
CA SER A 561 41.15 2.48 -3.10
C SER A 561 40.48 2.89 -4.43
N ASN A 562 39.56 2.10 -4.98
CA ASN A 562 38.94 2.37 -6.27
C ASN A 562 37.72 3.30 -6.14
N GLY A 563 37.40 4.02 -7.21
CA GLY A 563 36.10 4.70 -7.31
C GLY A 563 34.97 3.68 -7.43
N ILE A 564 35.01 2.87 -8.49
CA ILE A 564 34.16 1.70 -8.70
C ILE A 564 35.05 0.49 -9.01
N ASP A 565 34.87 -0.61 -8.28
CA ASP A 565 35.56 -1.88 -8.50
C ASP A 565 34.52 -2.99 -8.77
N LEU A 566 34.58 -3.58 -9.97
CA LEU A 566 33.79 -4.74 -10.34
C LEU A 566 34.70 -5.95 -10.52
N ILE A 567 34.44 -7.01 -9.76
CA ILE A 567 35.07 -8.31 -9.87
C ILE A 567 34.00 -9.34 -10.21
N ALA A 568 34.15 -10.03 -11.34
CA ALA A 568 33.21 -11.06 -11.78
C ALA A 568 33.91 -12.40 -11.98
N SER A 569 33.60 -13.38 -11.13
CA SER A 569 34.13 -14.75 -11.15
C SER A 569 33.06 -15.73 -11.59
N GLY A 570 33.09 -16.20 -12.84
CA GLY A 570 32.08 -17.12 -13.38
C GLY A 570 30.67 -16.52 -13.53
N ALA A 571 30.53 -15.21 -13.39
CA ALA A 571 29.28 -14.47 -13.54
C ALA A 571 29.07 -13.94 -14.98
N THR A 572 27.83 -13.61 -15.31
CA THR A 572 27.46 -12.92 -16.55
C THR A 572 27.03 -11.48 -16.24
N VAL A 573 27.81 -10.50 -16.68
CA VAL A 573 27.47 -9.08 -16.58
C VAL A 573 26.93 -8.63 -17.93
N ASN A 574 25.61 -8.51 -18.03
CA ASN A 574 24.91 -8.15 -19.27
C ASN A 574 25.17 -6.70 -19.68
N SER A 575 25.33 -5.81 -18.71
CA SER A 575 25.65 -4.41 -18.94
C SER A 575 26.26 -3.78 -17.68
N PHE A 576 27.42 -3.18 -17.82
CA PHE A 576 28.04 -2.34 -16.81
C PHE A 576 28.28 -0.96 -17.42
N ASN A 577 27.37 -0.03 -17.12
CA ASN A 577 27.27 1.22 -17.86
C ASN A 577 27.50 2.43 -16.95
N THR A 578 28.26 3.40 -17.45
CA THR A 578 28.28 4.76 -16.90
C THR A 578 27.70 5.73 -17.93
N ALA A 579 26.93 6.71 -17.45
CA ALA A 579 26.28 7.72 -18.28
C ALA A 579 26.16 9.06 -17.54
N GLY A 580 25.80 10.11 -18.27
CA GLY A 580 25.73 11.46 -17.68
C GLY A 580 27.13 11.97 -17.33
N THR A 581 27.29 12.64 -16.19
CA THR A 581 28.57 13.14 -15.70
C THR A 581 28.93 12.49 -14.37
N ASN A 582 29.68 11.38 -14.39
CA ASN A 582 30.23 10.81 -13.14
C ASN A 582 31.61 11.44 -12.86
N THR A 583 31.82 12.00 -11.67
CA THR A 583 33.07 12.68 -11.31
C THR A 583 33.88 11.84 -10.33
N PHE A 584 35.17 11.66 -10.60
CA PHE A 584 36.10 10.91 -9.75
C PHE A 584 37.26 11.83 -9.38
N THR A 585 37.40 12.12 -8.09
CA THR A 585 38.39 13.08 -7.60
C THR A 585 39.14 12.54 -6.39
N SER A 586 40.45 12.75 -6.32
CA SER A 586 41.26 12.40 -5.15
C SER A 586 41.18 10.92 -4.74
N ILE A 587 41.12 10.03 -5.72
CA ILE A 587 41.10 8.57 -5.57
C ILE A 587 42.54 8.06 -5.64
N THR A 588 42.95 7.09 -4.81
CA THR A 588 44.36 6.66 -4.76
C THR A 588 44.69 5.40 -5.57
N ASN A 589 43.70 4.58 -5.94
CA ASN A 589 43.84 3.49 -6.90
C ASN A 589 43.03 3.81 -8.17
N ASP A 590 42.39 2.83 -8.80
CA ASP A 590 41.77 3.03 -10.11
C ASP A 590 40.45 3.80 -9.98
N ALA A 591 40.15 4.71 -10.91
CA ALA A 591 38.85 5.39 -10.85
C ALA A 591 37.71 4.40 -11.13
N ILE A 592 37.90 3.57 -12.16
CA ILE A 592 37.00 2.48 -12.54
C ILE A 592 37.84 1.24 -12.84
N ALA A 593 37.63 0.16 -12.08
CA ALA A 593 38.21 -1.15 -12.34
C ALA A 593 37.12 -2.17 -12.73
N VAL A 594 37.34 -2.90 -13.83
CA VAL A 594 36.46 -3.96 -14.32
C VAL A 594 37.27 -5.22 -14.56
N ARG A 595 37.05 -6.24 -13.72
CA ARG A 595 37.87 -7.46 -13.64
C ARG A 595 37.05 -8.70 -13.95
N SER A 596 37.31 -9.35 -15.09
CA SER A 596 36.69 -10.62 -15.49
C SER A 596 37.58 -11.81 -15.14
N VAL A 597 37.16 -12.61 -14.16
CA VAL A 597 37.86 -13.82 -13.71
C VAL A 597 37.04 -15.10 -13.99
N ASN A 598 37.72 -16.23 -14.22
CA ASN A 598 37.14 -17.59 -14.26
C ASN A 598 35.83 -17.77 -15.06
N PHE A 599 35.84 -17.90 -16.38
CA PHE A 599 34.63 -18.16 -17.19
C PHE A 599 33.55 -17.07 -17.13
N SER A 600 33.84 -15.88 -16.59
CA SER A 600 32.90 -14.76 -16.63
C SER A 600 32.85 -14.08 -18.00
N GLN A 601 31.72 -13.46 -18.28
CA GLN A 601 31.52 -12.60 -19.45
C GLN A 601 31.04 -11.23 -18.99
N ILE A 602 31.74 -10.18 -19.38
CA ILE A 602 31.35 -8.80 -19.06
C ILE A 602 31.12 -8.00 -20.34
N THR A 603 29.95 -7.38 -20.41
CA THR A 603 29.63 -6.32 -21.38
C THR A 603 29.59 -4.97 -20.66
N PHE A 604 30.30 -3.96 -21.19
CA PHE A 604 30.38 -2.62 -20.58
C PHE A 604 30.27 -1.47 -21.60
N ASP A 605 29.79 -0.32 -21.14
CA ASP A 605 29.81 0.95 -21.87
C ASP A 605 30.15 2.08 -20.89
N LEU A 606 31.41 2.49 -20.87
CA LEU A 606 31.93 3.50 -19.95
C LEU A 606 31.94 4.87 -20.61
N THR A 607 30.94 5.70 -20.28
CA THR A 607 30.74 7.01 -20.92
C THR A 607 30.54 8.15 -19.93
N GLY A 608 30.98 9.35 -20.33
CA GLY A 608 30.68 10.58 -19.60
C GLY A 608 31.34 10.66 -18.21
N ASN A 609 32.48 10.00 -18.03
CA ASN A 609 33.22 10.08 -16.77
C ASN A 609 34.23 11.23 -16.82
N GLN A 610 34.34 11.96 -15.72
CA GLN A 610 35.35 13.00 -15.49
C GLN A 610 36.27 12.52 -14.37
N LEU A 611 37.44 12.03 -14.73
CA LEU A 611 38.45 11.48 -13.83
C LEU A 611 39.54 12.54 -13.62
N ASP A 612 39.78 12.92 -12.36
CA ASP A 612 40.84 13.86 -11.99
C ASP A 612 41.61 13.34 -10.75
N GLY A 613 42.86 12.93 -10.97
CA GLY A 613 43.77 12.49 -9.90
C GLY A 613 44.40 13.63 -9.09
N SER A 614 43.73 14.76 -8.96
CA SER A 614 44.16 15.87 -8.08
C SER A 614 43.37 15.87 -6.76
N PRO A 615 44.01 16.12 -5.60
CA PRO A 615 45.45 16.27 -5.35
C PRO A 615 46.16 14.93 -5.07
N ASN A 616 45.44 13.80 -5.03
CA ASN A 616 45.98 12.44 -4.86
C ASN A 616 46.02 11.75 -6.21
N SER A 617 47.16 11.18 -6.60
CA SER A 617 47.26 10.42 -7.85
C SER A 617 46.32 9.23 -7.84
N LEU A 618 45.50 9.13 -8.88
CA LEU A 618 44.87 7.88 -9.30
C LEU A 618 45.94 6.83 -9.59
N GLY A 619 45.59 5.55 -9.44
CA GLY A 619 46.23 4.45 -10.17
C GLY A 619 45.91 4.59 -11.64
N ASP A 620 45.31 3.59 -12.26
CA ASP A 620 44.79 3.75 -13.62
C ASP A 620 43.54 4.65 -13.62
N GLY A 621 43.34 5.41 -14.69
CA GLY A 621 42.06 6.09 -14.90
C GLY A 621 40.94 5.05 -15.02
N ILE A 622 41.10 4.13 -15.97
CA ILE A 622 40.21 2.98 -16.19
C ILE A 622 41.06 1.72 -16.36
N ASP A 623 40.91 0.73 -15.46
CA ASP A 623 41.53 -0.60 -15.55
C ASP A 623 40.50 -1.63 -16.04
N LEU A 624 40.76 -2.22 -17.21
CA LEU A 624 39.99 -3.32 -17.78
C LEU A 624 40.86 -4.58 -17.81
N SER A 625 40.55 -5.57 -16.96
CA SER A 625 41.37 -6.78 -16.87
C SER A 625 40.57 -8.08 -17.00
N CYS A 626 41.17 -9.10 -17.65
CA CYS A 626 40.59 -10.44 -17.69
C CYS A 626 41.61 -11.57 -17.58
N THR A 627 41.20 -12.66 -16.93
CA THR A 627 41.99 -13.90 -16.82
C THR A 627 41.79 -14.81 -18.03
N THR A 628 42.56 -15.90 -18.13
CA THR A 628 42.58 -16.83 -19.28
C THR A 628 41.21 -17.33 -19.73
N PHE A 629 40.27 -17.48 -18.79
CA PHE A 629 38.93 -17.98 -19.09
C PHE A 629 37.85 -16.89 -19.05
N GLY A 630 38.19 -15.64 -18.71
CA GLY A 630 37.24 -14.52 -18.71
C GLY A 630 37.11 -13.86 -20.09
N SER A 631 36.06 -13.06 -20.28
CA SER A 631 35.88 -12.26 -21.51
C SER A 631 35.37 -10.85 -21.24
N LEU A 632 35.91 -9.89 -21.99
CA LEU A 632 35.54 -8.47 -21.94
C LEU A 632 35.04 -8.02 -23.32
N VAL A 633 33.89 -7.37 -23.37
CA VAL A 633 33.37 -6.72 -24.58
C VAL A 633 32.79 -5.36 -24.22
N GLY A 634 33.23 -4.28 -24.86
CA GLY A 634 32.66 -2.99 -24.52
C GLY A 634 33.31 -1.77 -25.14
N HIS A 635 32.84 -0.61 -24.68
CA HIS A 635 33.26 0.69 -25.16
C HIS A 635 33.73 1.57 -23.99
N VAL A 636 34.80 2.32 -24.20
CA VAL A 636 35.26 3.42 -23.35
C VAL A 636 35.20 4.67 -24.21
N ARG A 637 34.23 5.55 -23.98
CA ARG A 637 34.00 6.68 -24.88
C ARG A 637 33.51 7.97 -24.25
N GLY A 638 33.97 9.10 -24.78
CA GLY A 638 33.53 10.42 -24.33
C GLY A 638 33.89 10.74 -22.88
N ASN A 639 35.01 10.19 -22.39
CA ASN A 639 35.51 10.46 -21.03
C ASN A 639 36.56 11.56 -21.03
N LEU A 640 36.61 12.32 -19.95
CA LEU A 640 37.70 13.25 -19.62
C LEU A 640 38.57 12.57 -18.55
N ILE A 641 39.83 12.31 -18.86
CA ILE A 641 40.76 11.59 -18.00
C ILE A 641 41.99 12.45 -17.80
N ASP A 642 42.18 12.99 -16.59
CA ASP A 642 43.24 13.95 -16.30
C ASP A 642 44.00 13.63 -15.00
N ASN A 643 45.27 14.05 -14.95
CA ASN A 643 46.14 13.99 -13.77
C ASN A 643 46.29 12.57 -13.18
N ILE A 644 46.53 11.59 -14.04
CA ILE A 644 46.63 10.18 -13.64
C ILE A 644 48.05 9.83 -13.17
N GLY A 645 48.16 9.12 -12.05
CA GLY A 645 49.36 8.38 -11.69
C GLY A 645 50.43 9.09 -10.85
N ASN A 646 51.16 8.28 -10.10
CA ASN A 646 52.46 8.58 -9.49
C ASN A 646 53.55 7.54 -9.85
N GLY A 647 53.16 6.43 -10.47
CA GLY A 647 53.97 5.37 -11.07
C GLY A 647 54.17 5.55 -12.58
N ALA A 648 54.86 4.60 -13.21
CA ALA A 648 55.03 4.55 -14.67
C ALA A 648 54.10 3.52 -15.33
N ASP A 649 53.38 2.80 -14.50
CA ASP A 649 52.37 1.77 -14.76
C ASP A 649 50.94 2.29 -14.57
N ASP A 650 50.80 3.57 -14.20
CA ASP A 650 49.51 4.23 -14.01
C ASP A 650 49.07 4.88 -15.34
N ASP A 651 48.16 4.21 -16.03
CA ASP A 651 47.74 4.52 -17.39
C ASP A 651 46.38 5.24 -17.43
N GLY A 652 46.13 6.02 -18.49
CA GLY A 652 44.84 6.69 -18.66
C GLY A 652 43.71 5.66 -18.84
N VAL A 653 43.91 4.74 -19.77
CA VAL A 653 43.09 3.54 -19.96
C VAL A 653 44.00 2.33 -20.12
N SER A 654 43.85 1.35 -19.23
CA SER A 654 44.58 0.09 -19.23
C SER A 654 43.68 -1.07 -19.67
N VAL A 655 44.13 -1.87 -20.64
CA VAL A 655 43.44 -3.09 -21.09
C VAL A 655 44.38 -4.27 -20.97
N LYS A 656 44.20 -5.08 -19.92
CA LYS A 656 45.07 -6.21 -19.59
C LYS A 656 44.35 -7.55 -19.71
N ALA A 657 44.52 -8.22 -20.85
CA ALA A 657 43.75 -9.42 -21.20
C ALA A 657 44.60 -10.70 -21.29
N MET A 658 44.23 -11.69 -20.49
CA MET A 658 44.70 -13.09 -20.62
C MET A 658 43.67 -13.98 -21.34
N GLY A 659 42.42 -13.52 -21.49
CA GLY A 659 41.33 -14.17 -22.24
C GLY A 659 40.87 -13.32 -23.44
N PRO A 660 39.78 -13.71 -24.14
CA PRO A 660 39.25 -12.93 -25.26
C PRO A 660 38.72 -11.55 -24.84
N ALA A 661 39.20 -10.49 -25.49
CA ALA A 661 38.75 -9.11 -25.25
C ALA A 661 38.42 -8.39 -26.57
N THR A 662 37.31 -7.65 -26.60
CA THR A 662 36.92 -6.79 -27.72
C THR A 662 36.53 -5.40 -27.19
N VAL A 663 37.44 -4.44 -27.29
CA VAL A 663 37.31 -3.14 -26.64
C VAL A 663 37.41 -2.00 -27.66
N SER A 664 36.47 -1.06 -27.63
CA SER A 664 36.54 0.18 -28.40
C SER A 664 36.86 1.35 -27.48
N ILE A 665 37.92 2.09 -27.74
CA ILE A 665 38.34 3.29 -27.00
C ILE A 665 38.19 4.47 -27.96
N GLN A 666 37.17 5.29 -27.76
CA GLN A 666 36.80 6.32 -28.74
C GLN A 666 36.44 7.68 -28.12
N ASP A 667 36.80 8.79 -28.77
CA ASP A 667 36.37 10.14 -28.38
C ASP A 667 36.72 10.53 -26.93
N ASN A 668 37.79 9.98 -26.35
CA ASN A 668 38.24 10.35 -25.00
C ASN A 668 39.24 11.51 -25.06
N ASP A 669 39.23 12.37 -24.04
CA ASP A 669 40.24 13.40 -23.82
C ASP A 669 41.10 12.98 -22.62
N ILE A 670 42.32 12.55 -22.90
CA ILE A 670 43.27 11.97 -21.95
C ILE A 670 44.45 12.92 -21.83
N SER A 671 44.69 13.44 -20.63
CA SER A 671 45.79 14.38 -20.38
C SER A 671 46.54 14.13 -19.08
N ASN A 672 47.78 14.62 -19.04
CA ASN A 672 48.62 14.64 -17.84
C ASN A 672 48.77 13.26 -17.18
N VAL A 673 48.97 12.23 -17.99
CA VAL A 673 49.17 10.85 -17.53
C VAL A 673 50.65 10.56 -17.33
N ARG A 674 50.97 9.89 -16.22
CA ARG A 674 52.35 9.56 -15.89
C ARG A 674 52.87 8.28 -16.56
N GLY A 675 52.03 7.24 -16.69
CA GLY A 675 52.26 6.04 -17.48
C GLY A 675 51.96 6.26 -18.96
N ASP A 676 51.30 5.29 -19.59
CA ASP A 676 50.82 5.36 -20.96
C ASP A 676 49.45 6.06 -21.03
N GLY A 677 49.16 6.79 -22.11
CA GLY A 677 47.82 7.35 -22.32
C GLY A 677 46.77 6.24 -22.44
N ILE A 678 47.08 5.25 -23.29
CA ILE A 678 46.35 3.99 -23.41
C ILE A 678 47.35 2.84 -23.44
N ASP A 679 47.22 1.86 -22.54
CA ASP A 679 47.97 0.60 -22.59
C ASP A 679 47.07 -0.56 -22.98
N VAL A 680 47.53 -1.39 -23.91
CA VAL A 680 46.88 -2.64 -24.29
C VAL A 680 47.87 -3.76 -24.17
N THR A 681 47.66 -4.61 -23.17
CA THR A 681 48.51 -5.75 -22.85
C THR A 681 47.77 -7.06 -23.04
N SER A 682 48.33 -7.96 -23.84
CA SER A 682 47.81 -9.32 -24.08
C SER A 682 48.79 -10.39 -23.60
N SER A 683 48.30 -11.47 -22.97
CA SER A 683 49.14 -12.58 -22.53
C SER A 683 48.42 -13.93 -22.62
N ASN A 684 49.17 -15.04 -22.49
CA ASN A 684 48.63 -16.42 -22.42
C ASN A 684 47.68 -16.85 -23.56
N ALA A 685 48.04 -16.55 -24.82
CA ALA A 685 47.25 -16.91 -26.01
C ALA A 685 45.89 -16.20 -26.12
N ALA A 686 45.72 -15.07 -25.42
CA ALA A 686 44.55 -14.22 -25.58
C ALA A 686 44.40 -13.71 -27.01
N ASN A 687 43.14 -13.55 -27.44
CA ASN A 687 42.78 -12.84 -28.67
C ASN A 687 42.16 -11.50 -28.28
N VAL A 688 42.90 -10.42 -28.50
CA VAL A 688 42.51 -9.06 -28.15
C VAL A 688 42.23 -8.28 -29.42
N GLN A 689 40.99 -7.82 -29.57
CA GLN A 689 40.58 -6.88 -30.60
C GLN A 689 40.37 -5.52 -29.96
N VAL A 690 41.10 -4.51 -30.43
CA VAL A 690 40.96 -3.14 -29.94
C VAL A 690 40.79 -2.16 -31.09
N SER A 691 39.89 -1.20 -30.93
CA SER A 691 39.77 -0.04 -31.82
C SER A 691 40.04 1.23 -31.01
N ILE A 692 41.02 2.03 -31.40
CA ILE A 692 41.43 3.26 -30.73
C ILE A 692 41.22 4.40 -31.72
N LEU A 693 40.11 5.11 -31.57
CA LEU A 693 39.61 6.04 -32.58
C LEU A 693 39.35 7.44 -32.00
N ASP A 694 39.73 8.49 -32.72
CA ASP A 694 39.29 9.86 -32.42
C ASP A 694 39.60 10.37 -30.98
N ASN A 695 40.60 9.81 -30.29
CA ASN A 695 40.98 10.24 -28.94
C ASN A 695 41.94 11.44 -28.99
N SER A 696 41.85 12.34 -28.02
CA SER A 696 42.82 13.41 -27.74
C SER A 696 43.73 12.93 -26.62
N ILE A 697 45.03 12.75 -26.89
CA ILE A 697 46.01 12.28 -25.89
C ILE A 697 47.13 13.31 -25.80
N THR A 698 47.24 13.96 -24.64
CA THR A 698 48.15 15.10 -24.46
C THR A 698 48.96 15.03 -23.18
N ASN A 699 50.19 15.53 -23.24
CA ASN A 699 51.07 15.65 -22.06
C ASN A 699 51.29 14.34 -21.27
N VAL A 700 51.41 13.21 -21.97
CA VAL A 700 51.90 11.95 -21.40
C VAL A 700 53.42 12.06 -21.17
N ASN A 701 53.89 11.70 -19.98
CA ASN A 701 55.29 11.91 -19.55
C ASN A 701 56.29 11.05 -20.35
N LEU A 702 57.57 11.46 -20.39
CA LEU A 702 58.68 10.87 -21.16
C LEU A 702 58.99 9.38 -20.89
N ALA A 703 58.41 8.78 -19.86
CA ALA A 703 58.61 7.37 -19.52
C ALA A 703 57.60 6.42 -20.19
N GLY A 704 56.43 6.93 -20.60
CA GLY A 704 55.36 6.17 -21.25
C GLY A 704 55.17 6.49 -22.73
N PHE A 705 54.18 5.84 -23.32
CA PHE A 705 53.70 5.99 -24.69
C PHE A 705 52.36 6.70 -24.69
N ASP A 706 52.08 7.52 -25.71
CA ASP A 706 50.69 8.01 -25.88
C ASP A 706 49.76 6.79 -26.09
N ILE A 707 50.20 5.79 -26.86
CA ILE A 707 49.57 4.47 -26.99
C ILE A 707 50.63 3.36 -26.88
N GLY A 708 50.47 2.46 -25.92
CA GLY A 708 51.26 1.25 -25.71
C GLY A 708 50.50 -0.02 -26.13
N ILE A 709 51.14 -0.87 -26.94
CA ILE A 709 50.63 -2.21 -27.28
C ILE A 709 51.70 -3.25 -26.96
N LYS A 710 51.39 -4.18 -26.06
CA LYS A 710 52.35 -5.12 -25.48
C LYS A 710 51.80 -6.55 -25.50
N THR A 711 52.62 -7.54 -25.86
CA THR A 711 52.35 -8.95 -25.54
C THR A 711 53.35 -9.49 -24.52
N GLU A 712 52.86 -10.14 -23.47
CA GLU A 712 53.66 -10.71 -22.40
C GLU A 712 53.61 -12.26 -22.41
N LEU A 713 54.76 -12.91 -22.14
CA LEU A 713 55.06 -14.36 -22.05
C LEU A 713 55.48 -15.12 -23.33
N LEU A 714 56.40 -16.09 -23.13
CA LEU A 714 57.21 -16.78 -24.17
C LEU A 714 56.62 -18.10 -24.71
N THR A 715 55.46 -18.57 -24.24
CA THR A 715 55.04 -19.97 -24.43
C THR A 715 53.83 -20.20 -25.32
N SER A 716 53.14 -19.15 -25.79
CA SER A 716 51.96 -19.28 -26.65
C SER A 716 51.67 -18.02 -27.48
N ASP A 717 51.10 -18.20 -28.68
CA ASP A 717 50.86 -17.14 -29.66
C ASP A 717 49.65 -16.26 -29.26
N SER A 718 49.87 -15.24 -28.43
CA SER A 718 48.86 -14.20 -28.20
C SER A 718 48.66 -13.37 -29.47
N THR A 719 47.42 -12.97 -29.76
CA THR A 719 47.09 -12.13 -30.91
C THR A 719 46.49 -10.80 -30.46
N ILE A 720 47.08 -9.70 -30.92
CA ILE A 720 46.48 -8.36 -30.80
C ILE A 720 46.15 -7.85 -32.20
N CYS A 721 44.87 -7.52 -32.41
CA CYS A 721 44.42 -6.76 -33.57
C CYS A 721 44.00 -5.36 -33.14
N ALA A 722 44.77 -4.35 -33.53
CA ALA A 722 44.54 -2.96 -33.17
C ALA A 722 44.26 -2.11 -34.42
N ASN A 723 43.11 -1.45 -34.44
CA ASN A 723 42.79 -0.40 -35.42
C ASN A 723 42.94 0.96 -34.75
N ILE A 724 43.95 1.75 -35.17
CA ILE A 724 44.29 3.04 -34.59
C ILE A 724 44.12 4.12 -35.67
N ASP A 725 43.12 4.98 -35.53
CA ASP A 725 42.78 5.98 -36.55
C ASP A 725 42.27 7.30 -35.93
N SER A 726 42.58 8.40 -36.60
CA SER A 726 42.20 9.78 -36.27
C SER A 726 42.46 10.27 -34.83
N ASN A 727 43.43 9.71 -34.09
CA ASN A 727 43.79 10.21 -32.75
C ASN A 727 44.69 11.47 -32.79
N GLY A 728 44.41 12.43 -31.90
CA GLY A 728 45.17 13.65 -31.69
C GLY A 728 46.25 13.48 -30.62
N LEU A 729 47.46 13.09 -31.03
CA LEU A 729 48.57 12.75 -30.13
C LEU A 729 49.56 13.92 -30.00
N THR A 730 49.60 14.57 -28.84
CA THR A 730 50.50 15.71 -28.57
C THR A 730 51.21 15.58 -27.22
N GLY A 731 52.30 14.81 -27.18
CA GLY A 731 53.17 14.61 -26.01
C GLY A 731 54.65 14.91 -26.27
N SER A 732 55.48 14.84 -25.22
CA SER A 732 56.95 14.95 -25.34
C SER A 732 57.67 13.60 -25.47
N GLY A 733 56.94 12.49 -25.28
CA GLY A 733 57.40 11.09 -25.29
C GLY A 733 57.23 10.38 -26.64
N THR A 734 57.17 9.03 -26.63
CA THR A 734 56.96 8.20 -27.84
C THR A 734 55.48 8.09 -28.16
N VAL A 735 55.10 8.31 -29.42
CA VAL A 735 53.68 8.38 -29.81
C VAL A 735 53.01 7.00 -29.88
N LEU A 736 53.73 5.97 -30.34
CA LEU A 736 53.21 4.60 -30.38
C LEU A 736 54.34 3.61 -30.09
N GLY A 737 54.15 2.77 -29.08
CA GLY A 737 55.06 1.69 -28.70
C GLY A 737 54.44 0.32 -28.95
N VAL A 738 55.05 -0.50 -29.80
CA VAL A 738 54.63 -1.89 -30.02
C VAL A 738 55.73 -2.84 -29.56
N PHE A 739 55.41 -3.68 -28.56
CA PHE A 739 56.36 -4.57 -27.91
C PHE A 739 55.94 -6.03 -28.04
N ASN A 740 56.84 -6.85 -28.60
CA ASN A 740 56.70 -8.29 -28.61
C ASN A 740 57.76 -8.95 -27.73
N GLY A 741 57.36 -9.41 -26.54
CA GLY A 741 58.19 -10.18 -25.62
C GLY A 741 58.22 -11.70 -25.85
N GLY A 742 57.53 -12.24 -26.87
CA GLY A 742 57.35 -13.68 -27.10
C GLY A 742 56.91 -14.10 -28.53
N GLY A 743 56.23 -15.24 -28.68
CA GLY A 743 55.76 -15.80 -29.96
C GLY A 743 54.44 -15.21 -30.50
N GLY A 744 54.11 -13.95 -30.20
CA GLY A 744 52.81 -13.35 -30.54
C GLY A 744 52.69 -12.84 -31.99
N THR A 745 51.45 -12.83 -32.51
CA THR A 745 51.10 -12.21 -33.81
C THR A 745 50.44 -10.85 -33.58
N PHE A 746 50.88 -9.84 -34.34
CA PHE A 746 50.31 -8.48 -34.27
C PHE A 746 49.72 -8.10 -35.62
N GLN A 747 48.51 -7.56 -35.60
CA GLN A 747 47.96 -6.80 -36.72
C GLN A 747 47.63 -5.41 -36.21
N VAL A 748 48.46 -4.44 -36.55
CA VAL A 748 48.25 -3.03 -36.17
C VAL A 748 48.05 -2.22 -37.44
N GLU A 749 46.84 -1.72 -37.65
CA GLU A 749 46.55 -0.74 -38.69
C GLU A 749 46.54 0.66 -38.07
N GLN A 750 47.56 1.48 -38.39
CA GLN A 750 47.68 2.85 -37.90
C GLN A 750 47.51 3.85 -39.04
N ARG A 751 46.59 4.80 -38.88
CA ARG A 751 46.30 5.87 -39.87
C ARG A 751 46.43 7.29 -39.30
N ASP A 752 46.88 7.44 -38.06
CA ASP A 752 47.05 8.73 -37.39
C ASP A 752 48.14 9.62 -38.00
N THR A 753 47.91 10.93 -37.92
CA THR A 753 48.90 11.93 -38.33
C THR A 753 49.89 12.20 -37.20
N LEU A 754 51.09 11.62 -37.27
CA LEU A 754 52.14 11.83 -36.28
C LEU A 754 52.71 13.26 -36.37
N SER A 755 52.68 14.03 -35.27
CA SER A 755 53.22 15.38 -35.21
C SER A 755 54.75 15.38 -35.37
N ALA A 756 55.26 16.21 -36.29
CA ALA A 756 56.69 16.27 -36.65
C ALA A 756 57.62 16.82 -35.56
N ARG A 757 57.12 17.16 -34.36
CA ARG A 757 57.89 17.90 -33.34
C ARG A 757 58.53 17.07 -32.23
N ASN A 758 58.25 15.77 -32.08
CA ASN A 758 59.09 14.78 -31.37
C ASN A 758 58.42 13.38 -31.43
N SER A 759 59.24 12.36 -31.73
CA SER A 759 58.99 10.90 -31.64
C SER A 759 58.12 10.22 -32.72
N GLY A 760 58.65 9.14 -33.29
CA GLY A 760 57.99 8.25 -34.26
C GLY A 760 57.48 6.96 -33.62
N VAL A 761 57.01 6.02 -34.46
CA VAL A 761 56.61 4.68 -34.02
C VAL A 761 57.84 3.88 -33.60
N ILE A 762 57.85 3.35 -32.37
CA ILE A 762 58.88 2.42 -31.89
C ILE A 762 58.28 1.01 -31.90
N VAL A 763 58.83 0.17 -32.76
CA VAL A 763 58.50 -1.26 -32.82
C VAL A 763 59.71 -2.03 -32.28
N ILE A 764 59.58 -2.59 -31.08
CA ILE A 764 60.61 -3.43 -30.46
C ILE A 764 60.11 -4.87 -30.48
N VAL A 765 60.71 -5.67 -31.37
CA VAL A 765 60.38 -7.08 -31.48
C VAL A 765 61.55 -7.92 -31.03
N THR A 766 61.30 -8.79 -30.05
CA THR A 766 62.29 -9.76 -29.56
C THR A 766 62.03 -11.21 -30.03
N GLY A 767 61.06 -11.41 -30.93
CA GLY A 767 60.64 -12.71 -31.51
C GLY A 767 60.44 -12.71 -33.05
N THR A 768 59.81 -13.75 -33.61
CA THR A 768 59.41 -13.80 -35.04
C THR A 768 58.17 -12.93 -35.27
N VAL A 769 58.28 -11.88 -36.10
CA VAL A 769 57.13 -11.16 -36.65
C VAL A 769 56.70 -11.88 -37.91
N ASP A 770 55.51 -12.48 -37.93
CA ASP A 770 55.03 -13.15 -39.14
C ASP A 770 54.54 -12.19 -40.22
N ASP A 771 54.15 -10.95 -39.91
CA ASP A 771 54.13 -9.79 -40.84
C ASP A 771 53.52 -8.54 -40.16
N VAL A 772 54.01 -7.33 -40.49
CA VAL A 772 53.31 -6.05 -40.21
C VAL A 772 52.59 -5.65 -41.50
N PHE A 773 51.33 -6.07 -41.67
CA PHE A 773 50.54 -5.66 -42.81
C PHE A 773 49.83 -4.32 -42.57
N PRO A 774 49.84 -3.38 -43.54
CA PRO A 774 48.78 -2.39 -43.67
C PRO A 774 47.53 -3.12 -44.20
N GLY A 775 46.82 -3.83 -43.32
CA GLY A 775 45.63 -4.62 -43.65
C GLY A 775 44.58 -4.50 -42.56
N ARG A 776 43.29 -4.52 -42.95
CA ARG A 776 42.18 -4.47 -42.00
C ARG A 776 42.18 -5.72 -41.12
N CYS A 777 41.91 -5.55 -39.82
CA CYS A 777 41.67 -6.65 -38.90
C CYS A 777 40.73 -7.71 -39.51
N GLY A 778 41.18 -8.96 -39.59
CA GLY A 778 40.37 -10.08 -40.07
C GLY A 778 40.44 -10.41 -41.56
N THR A 779 41.35 -9.82 -42.33
CA THR A 779 41.72 -10.35 -43.65
C THR A 779 43.05 -11.13 -43.53
N PRO A 780 43.08 -12.43 -43.93
CA PRO A 780 44.27 -13.27 -43.82
C PRO A 780 45.42 -12.82 -44.72
#